data_AF-A0A7T0NYN6-F1
#
_entry.id   AF-A0A7T0NYN6-F1
#
_cell.length_a   1.000
_cell.length_b   1.000
_cell.length_c   1.000
_cell.angle_alpha   90.00
_cell.angle_beta   90.00
_cell.angle_gamma   90.00
#
_symmetry.space_group_name_H-M   'P 1'
#
loop_
_entity.id
_entity.type
_entity.pdbx_description
1 polymer ?
#
loop_
_entity_poly.entity_id
_entity_poly.type
_entity_poly.pdbx_seq_one_letter_code
_entity_poly.pdbx_strand_id
1 'polypeptide(L)'
;MNTKPPFAMLFSVGMISAAALAYEVLLMRLFAIIQWHHFAFMVISLALLGYGVSGAVLALKREWLMQHFARILVANMLLFAAAAPLCFQLAQAIPFNPAEMLWAPVQWLYLCAIYLLLAIPFFFAANVIGSAFYQYRDRVSSVYAADLLGAGAGSLGIILLLFLIFPQKILTVPIVLAMAAALIAANYGLPEKGTMFGAWFSAPVILGVAVIFMLTEFMTLNVSPYKGLNQLLRVPGTKIIARDTSPLGLLSVVSSGITPLRHAPGLSLNATAEPPEQLAVFIDADNISAITRYNGNPASVSYLDQTTSALPYHLNRIDDILILGAGTGSDILQARYHGVNQIDAVELNGRIVALVKEKYADFSGHIYASPGIKVHVDDARGYLATTNKTHKLVNISLLDGFGSAAGLYSLAENYLYTEQAIRDYLRHLSPDGFLSITRWIKVPPRDEVKLLATVIAALKKAGIQQPGQQMLMIRGWQTSTLLIKNGVITRHEIDSLKQFCQARGFDPVYYPGIAEAEVNRFNMQQQPYLYRSITALLGDDSRAFMAAYKFNVEVATDDKPYLFHFFKWETLPEVLPLLRSGGGFLLESGYLLLVAALAQAIFASLILIGLPLCLCGNKLGIQPGSSNHLNILLYFFCLGLAFLFIEIAFIQKFVLILHHPLYAVTVVLGTFLLSAGAGSHYSRKYPAIGKRPPVLMPIAAIAGLSLLYVLNFEAIGGFVLGLGLVGRYLLSVLLIAPLGFCMGMPFPMALARLSQTAPALIPWAWGINGCASVISAILATLIAMQFGFTALIMLAIGFYGLALWCFPTLAR
;
A
#
# COMPACT_ATOMS: atom_id res chain seq x y z
N MET A 1 -22.10 20.00 -36.31
CA MET A 1 -23.30 20.06 -35.45
C MET A 1 -22.84 20.07 -33.99
N ASN A 2 -23.05 21.18 -33.29
CA ASN A 2 -22.72 21.33 -31.86
C ASN A 2 -23.67 20.47 -31.01
N THR A 3 -23.32 19.19 -30.79
CA THR A 3 -24.12 18.32 -29.92
C THR A 3 -23.66 18.51 -28.48
N LYS A 4 -24.48 19.20 -27.68
CA LYS A 4 -24.28 19.20 -26.22
C LYS A 4 -24.54 17.78 -25.70
N PRO A 5 -23.68 17.21 -24.85
CA PRO A 5 -23.96 15.91 -24.26
C PRO A 5 -25.20 16.01 -23.36
N PRO A 6 -26.19 15.10 -23.49
CA PRO A 6 -27.32 15.07 -22.60
C PRO A 6 -26.86 14.71 -21.18
N PHE A 7 -27.58 15.21 -20.17
CA PHE A 7 -27.24 14.95 -18.76
C PHE A 7 -27.20 13.45 -18.45
N ALA A 8 -28.14 12.67 -18.98
CA ALA A 8 -28.17 11.22 -18.85
C ALA A 8 -26.88 10.54 -19.34
N MET A 9 -26.27 11.07 -20.40
CA MET A 9 -25.01 10.55 -20.93
C MET A 9 -23.84 10.88 -20.00
N LEU A 10 -23.76 12.11 -19.49
CA LEU A 10 -22.75 12.48 -18.49
C LEU A 10 -22.89 11.65 -17.21
N PHE A 11 -24.12 11.44 -16.75
CA PHE A 11 -24.41 10.61 -15.58
C PHE A 11 -23.99 9.15 -15.82
N SER A 12 -24.26 8.58 -17.00
CA SER A 12 -23.85 7.23 -17.35
C SER A 12 -22.32 7.08 -17.41
N VAL A 13 -21.61 8.10 -17.94
CA VAL A 13 -20.13 8.15 -17.91
C VAL A 13 -19.61 8.22 -16.47
N GLY A 14 -20.25 9.02 -15.61
CA GLY A 14 -19.90 9.07 -14.19
C GLY A 14 -20.12 7.73 -13.48
N MET A 15 -21.22 7.03 -13.75
CA MET A 15 -21.52 5.72 -13.15
C MET A 15 -20.56 4.63 -13.59
N ILE A 16 -20.21 4.54 -14.88
CA ILE A 16 -19.24 3.54 -15.35
C ILE A 16 -17.83 3.83 -14.81
N SER A 17 -17.47 5.12 -14.70
CA SER A 17 -16.18 5.52 -14.10
C SER A 17 -16.14 5.20 -12.60
N ALA A 18 -17.24 5.46 -11.89
CA ALA A 18 -17.41 5.04 -10.49
C ALA A 18 -17.27 3.51 -10.34
N ALA A 19 -17.89 2.75 -11.24
CA ALA A 19 -17.80 1.29 -11.24
C ALA A 19 -16.38 0.79 -11.51
N ALA A 20 -15.67 1.39 -12.47
CA ALA A 20 -14.29 1.05 -12.80
C ALA A 20 -13.34 1.32 -11.63
N LEU A 21 -13.39 2.51 -11.03
CA LEU A 21 -12.51 2.85 -9.91
C LEU A 21 -12.86 2.07 -8.63
N ALA A 22 -14.16 1.85 -8.38
CA ALA A 22 -14.60 0.98 -7.29
C ALA A 22 -14.10 -0.45 -7.46
N TYR A 23 -14.12 -0.98 -8.69
CA TYR A 23 -13.57 -2.29 -9.02
C TYR A 23 -12.04 -2.34 -8.84
N GLU A 24 -11.31 -1.29 -9.23
CA GLU A 24 -9.87 -1.18 -9.00
C GLU A 24 -9.50 -1.27 -7.51
N VAL A 25 -10.16 -0.46 -6.66
CA VAL A 25 -9.91 -0.48 -5.21
C VAL A 25 -10.34 -1.81 -4.59
N LEU A 26 -11.45 -2.38 -5.05
CA LEU A 26 -11.89 -3.70 -4.60
C LEU A 26 -10.90 -4.80 -4.99
N LEU A 27 -10.35 -4.76 -6.21
CA LEU A 27 -9.34 -5.72 -6.66
C LEU A 27 -8.10 -5.69 -5.75
N MET A 28 -7.61 -4.49 -5.38
CA MET A 28 -6.50 -4.38 -4.42
C MET A 28 -6.80 -5.12 -3.11
N ARG A 29 -8.03 -4.97 -2.59
CA ARG A 29 -8.47 -5.65 -1.36
C ARG A 29 -8.64 -7.16 -1.54
N LEU A 30 -9.25 -7.59 -2.65
CA LEU A 30 -9.44 -9.00 -2.96
C LEU A 30 -8.09 -9.71 -3.10
N PHE A 31 -7.13 -9.12 -3.83
CA PHE A 31 -5.77 -9.65 -3.96
C PHE A 31 -5.01 -9.69 -2.64
N ALA A 32 -5.20 -8.71 -1.74
CA ALA A 32 -4.62 -8.78 -0.40
C ALA A 32 -5.12 -10.00 0.39
N ILE A 33 -6.38 -10.42 0.17
CA ILE A 33 -6.98 -11.59 0.83
C ILE A 33 -6.54 -12.91 0.17
N ILE A 34 -6.61 -13.01 -1.17
CA ILE A 34 -6.30 -14.28 -1.87
C ILE A 34 -4.80 -14.54 -2.04
N GLN A 35 -4.03 -13.48 -2.31
CA GLN A 35 -2.57 -13.46 -2.50
C GLN A 35 -1.99 -12.46 -1.51
N TRP A 36 -1.04 -11.58 -1.84
CA TRP A 36 -0.52 -10.59 -0.89
C TRP A 36 -0.86 -9.16 -1.29
N HIS A 37 -0.83 -8.24 -0.33
CA HIS A 37 -1.13 -6.80 -0.55
C HIS A 37 -0.21 -6.13 -1.59
N HIS A 38 0.96 -6.71 -1.83
CA HIS A 38 1.94 -6.29 -2.84
C HIS A 38 1.42 -6.21 -4.28
N PHE A 39 0.33 -6.92 -4.61
CA PHE A 39 -0.27 -6.84 -5.95
C PHE A 39 -1.06 -5.54 -6.19
N ALA A 40 -1.23 -4.67 -5.19
CA ALA A 40 -1.94 -3.40 -5.34
C ALA A 40 -1.38 -2.52 -6.47
N PHE A 41 -0.05 -2.35 -6.58
CA PHE A 41 0.58 -1.55 -7.64
C PHE A 41 0.34 -2.14 -9.04
N MET A 42 0.28 -3.46 -9.13
CA MET A 42 -0.04 -4.16 -10.38
C MET A 42 -1.47 -3.85 -10.83
N VAL A 43 -2.42 -3.76 -9.88
CA VAL A 43 -3.83 -3.43 -10.16
C VAL A 43 -3.99 -2.03 -10.76
N ILE A 44 -3.24 -1.03 -10.27
CA ILE A 44 -3.25 0.32 -10.87
C ILE A 44 -2.69 0.26 -12.30
N SER A 45 -1.55 -0.41 -12.48
CA SER A 45 -0.88 -0.51 -13.78
C SER A 45 -1.74 -1.24 -14.84
N LEU A 46 -2.44 -2.33 -14.48
CA LEU A 46 -3.33 -3.05 -15.40
C LEU A 46 -4.60 -2.27 -15.74
N ALA A 47 -5.12 -1.45 -14.80
CA ALA A 47 -6.26 -0.59 -15.07
C ALA A 47 -5.90 0.43 -16.15
N LEU A 48 -4.74 1.08 -15.98
CA LEU A 48 -4.18 2.01 -16.96
C LEU A 48 -3.86 1.32 -18.30
N LEU A 49 -3.46 0.03 -18.29
CA LEU A 49 -3.22 -0.71 -19.53
C LEU A 49 -4.53 -0.87 -20.30
N GLY A 50 -5.62 -1.26 -19.63
CA GLY A 50 -6.95 -1.33 -20.24
C GLY A 50 -7.35 -0.01 -20.90
N TYR A 51 -7.12 1.12 -20.22
CA TYR A 51 -7.38 2.46 -20.75
C TYR A 51 -6.49 2.81 -21.95
N GLY A 52 -5.20 2.48 -21.89
CA GLY A 52 -4.25 2.72 -22.98
C GLY A 52 -4.59 1.91 -24.24
N VAL A 53 -4.91 0.62 -24.09
CA VAL A 53 -5.33 -0.26 -25.19
C VAL A 53 -6.64 0.21 -25.81
N SER A 54 -7.61 0.65 -24.97
CA SER A 54 -8.83 1.27 -25.46
C SER A 54 -8.53 2.48 -26.35
N GLY A 55 -7.64 3.37 -25.90
CA GLY A 55 -7.20 4.52 -26.68
C GLY A 55 -6.67 4.15 -28.07
N ALA A 56 -5.83 3.11 -28.14
CA ALA A 56 -5.31 2.59 -29.41
C ALA A 56 -6.41 2.00 -30.31
N VAL A 57 -7.34 1.22 -29.77
CA VAL A 57 -8.47 0.66 -30.54
C VAL A 57 -9.39 1.75 -31.08
N LEU A 58 -9.72 2.74 -30.25
CA LEU A 58 -10.57 3.86 -30.64
C LEU A 58 -9.93 4.73 -31.73
N ALA A 59 -8.59 4.88 -31.69
CA ALA A 59 -7.83 5.55 -32.74
C ALA A 59 -8.02 4.88 -34.11
N LEU A 60 -7.92 3.55 -34.13
CA LEU A 60 -7.89 2.74 -35.36
C LEU A 60 -9.27 2.52 -35.98
N LYS A 61 -10.31 2.37 -35.14
CA LYS A 61 -11.68 2.03 -35.60
C LYS A 61 -12.65 3.21 -35.53
N ARG A 62 -12.13 4.44 -35.55
CA ARG A 62 -12.90 5.67 -35.30
C ARG A 62 -14.19 5.79 -36.11
N GLU A 63 -14.13 5.58 -37.42
CA GLU A 63 -15.30 5.78 -38.30
C GLU A 63 -16.44 4.80 -37.99
N TRP A 64 -16.09 3.53 -37.80
CA TRP A 64 -17.04 2.48 -37.43
C TRP A 64 -17.66 2.72 -36.05
N LEU A 65 -16.84 3.15 -35.07
CA LEU A 65 -17.29 3.48 -33.72
C LEU A 65 -18.31 4.63 -33.72
N MET A 66 -18.09 5.65 -34.55
CA MET A 66 -19.01 6.80 -34.64
C MET A 66 -20.32 6.45 -35.35
N GLN A 67 -20.29 5.54 -36.35
CA GLN A 67 -21.49 5.06 -37.04
C GLN A 67 -22.42 4.23 -36.13
N HIS A 68 -21.87 3.54 -35.13
CA HIS A 68 -22.63 2.67 -34.23
C HIS A 68 -22.50 3.07 -32.75
N PHE A 69 -22.26 4.35 -32.49
CA PHE A 69 -21.93 4.89 -31.16
C PHE A 69 -22.88 4.39 -30.05
N ALA A 70 -24.19 4.50 -30.27
CA ALA A 70 -25.23 4.06 -29.35
C ALA A 70 -25.08 2.61 -28.89
N ARG A 71 -25.00 1.69 -29.86
CA ARG A 71 -24.96 0.25 -29.61
C ARG A 71 -23.65 -0.16 -28.95
N ILE A 72 -22.55 0.43 -29.41
CA ILE A 72 -21.21 0.15 -28.89
C ILE A 72 -21.11 0.62 -27.44
N LEU A 73 -21.65 1.79 -27.11
CA LEU A 73 -21.61 2.34 -25.77
C LEU A 73 -22.32 1.43 -24.76
N VAL A 74 -23.57 1.06 -25.05
CA VAL A 74 -24.36 0.15 -24.20
C VAL A 74 -23.71 -1.24 -24.13
N ALA A 75 -23.23 -1.78 -25.26
CA ALA A 75 -22.54 -3.05 -25.28
C ALA A 75 -21.29 -3.06 -24.40
N ASN A 76 -20.46 -2.01 -24.43
CA ASN A 76 -19.27 -1.93 -23.57
C ASN A 76 -19.64 -1.85 -22.08
N MET A 77 -20.71 -1.14 -21.69
CA MET A 77 -21.17 -1.12 -20.30
C MET A 77 -21.64 -2.50 -19.83
N LEU A 78 -22.36 -3.25 -20.67
CA LEU A 78 -22.78 -4.62 -20.36
C LEU A 78 -21.62 -5.61 -20.35
N LEU A 79 -20.66 -5.46 -21.27
CA LEU A 79 -19.44 -6.25 -21.31
C LEU A 79 -18.57 -5.98 -20.08
N PHE A 80 -18.50 -4.74 -19.58
CA PHE A 80 -17.85 -4.45 -18.29
C PHE A 80 -18.54 -5.22 -17.15
N ALA A 81 -19.87 -5.14 -17.07
CA ALA A 81 -20.65 -5.79 -16.02
C ALA A 81 -20.45 -7.32 -16.00
N ALA A 82 -20.30 -7.94 -17.17
CA ALA A 82 -20.01 -9.38 -17.27
C ALA A 82 -18.51 -9.70 -17.05
N ALA A 83 -17.62 -8.88 -17.60
CA ALA A 83 -16.18 -9.14 -17.58
C ALA A 83 -15.57 -8.97 -16.18
N ALA A 84 -16.03 -8.00 -15.38
CA ALA A 84 -15.50 -7.75 -14.04
C ALA A 84 -15.52 -9.02 -13.14
N PRO A 85 -16.68 -9.68 -12.90
CA PRO A 85 -16.70 -10.91 -12.11
C PRO A 85 -16.02 -12.10 -12.82
N LEU A 86 -16.22 -12.24 -14.13
CA LEU A 86 -15.70 -13.39 -14.89
C LEU A 86 -14.17 -13.40 -14.94
N CYS A 87 -13.55 -12.26 -15.24
CA CYS A 87 -12.09 -12.14 -15.31
C CYS A 87 -11.47 -12.34 -13.93
N PHE A 88 -12.11 -11.85 -12.85
CA PHE A 88 -11.66 -12.12 -11.49
C PHE A 88 -11.71 -13.61 -11.14
N GLN A 89 -12.81 -14.29 -11.46
CA GLN A 89 -12.95 -15.74 -11.22
C GLN A 89 -11.94 -16.57 -12.02
N LEU A 90 -11.73 -16.22 -13.29
CA LEU A 90 -10.73 -16.87 -14.14
C LEU A 90 -9.30 -16.59 -13.64
N ALA A 91 -9.01 -15.38 -13.13
CA ALA A 91 -7.71 -15.06 -12.56
C ALA A 91 -7.41 -15.91 -11.31
N GLN A 92 -8.41 -16.21 -10.49
CA GLN A 92 -8.27 -17.12 -9.34
C GLN A 92 -8.01 -18.58 -9.75
N ALA A 93 -8.39 -18.99 -10.96
CA ALA A 93 -8.17 -20.35 -11.47
C ALA A 93 -6.74 -20.55 -12.01
N ILE A 94 -5.99 -19.48 -12.26
CA ILE A 94 -4.61 -19.55 -12.72
C ILE A 94 -3.72 -19.96 -11.54
N PRO A 95 -2.92 -21.06 -11.65
CA PRO A 95 -2.10 -21.59 -10.55
C PRO A 95 -0.81 -20.77 -10.37
N PHE A 96 -0.97 -19.49 -10.08
CA PHE A 96 0.13 -18.57 -9.88
C PHE A 96 0.66 -18.63 -8.45
N ASN A 97 1.97 -18.84 -8.31
CA ASN A 97 2.70 -18.84 -7.06
C ASN A 97 3.89 -17.87 -7.13
N PRO A 98 3.86 -16.74 -6.38
CA PRO A 98 4.95 -15.78 -6.35
C PRO A 98 6.29 -16.37 -5.89
N ALA A 99 6.26 -17.34 -4.96
CA ALA A 99 7.48 -17.94 -4.42
C ALA A 99 8.24 -18.76 -5.47
N GLU A 100 7.53 -19.35 -6.43
CA GLU A 100 8.13 -20.17 -7.49
C GLU A 100 8.72 -19.35 -8.63
N MET A 101 8.44 -18.05 -8.71
CA MET A 101 8.85 -17.20 -9.83
C MET A 101 10.37 -17.15 -10.05
N LEU A 102 11.16 -17.39 -9.00
CA LEU A 102 12.62 -17.40 -9.04
C LEU A 102 13.20 -18.62 -9.77
N TRP A 103 12.49 -19.75 -9.82
CA TRP A 103 12.98 -20.99 -10.44
C TRP A 103 12.04 -21.58 -11.50
N ALA A 104 10.77 -21.18 -11.53
CA ALA A 104 9.78 -21.65 -12.48
C ALA A 104 9.41 -20.55 -13.49
N PRO A 105 9.96 -20.57 -14.72
CA PRO A 105 9.70 -19.55 -15.74
C PRO A 105 8.22 -19.48 -16.15
N VAL A 106 7.46 -20.58 -16.00
CA VAL A 106 6.02 -20.60 -16.27
C VAL A 106 5.23 -19.62 -15.40
N GLN A 107 5.70 -19.31 -14.18
CA GLN A 107 5.04 -18.37 -13.28
C GLN A 107 5.02 -16.95 -13.85
N TRP A 108 5.99 -16.60 -14.69
CA TRP A 108 6.02 -15.32 -15.41
C TRP A 108 4.91 -15.24 -16.46
N LEU A 109 4.61 -16.35 -17.14
CA LEU A 109 3.50 -16.44 -18.08
C LEU A 109 2.16 -16.38 -17.34
N TYR A 110 2.03 -17.03 -16.18
CA TYR A 110 0.83 -16.93 -15.35
C TYR A 110 0.59 -15.52 -14.83
N LEU A 111 1.63 -14.82 -14.38
CA LEU A 111 1.54 -13.41 -13.99
C LEU A 111 1.07 -12.54 -15.16
N CYS A 112 1.64 -12.75 -16.35
CA CYS A 112 1.23 -12.04 -17.57
C CYS A 112 -0.23 -12.35 -17.94
N ALA A 113 -0.67 -13.61 -17.83
CA ALA A 113 -2.04 -14.01 -18.08
C ALA A 113 -3.03 -13.34 -17.11
N ILE A 114 -2.72 -13.31 -15.81
CA ILE A 114 -3.51 -12.58 -14.80
C ILE A 114 -3.58 -11.09 -15.15
N TYR A 115 -2.43 -10.50 -15.48
CA TYR A 115 -2.31 -9.08 -15.81
C TYR A 115 -3.19 -8.69 -17.01
N LEU A 116 -3.11 -9.45 -18.11
CA LEU A 116 -3.90 -9.20 -19.32
C LEU A 116 -5.39 -9.47 -19.11
N LEU A 117 -5.74 -10.56 -18.41
CA LEU A 117 -7.12 -10.94 -18.14
C LEU A 117 -7.85 -9.87 -17.32
N LEU A 118 -7.19 -9.33 -16.30
CA LEU A 118 -7.78 -8.31 -15.43
C LEU A 118 -7.81 -6.91 -16.06
N ALA A 119 -7.06 -6.66 -17.13
CA ALA A 119 -7.15 -5.40 -17.89
C ALA A 119 -8.43 -5.31 -18.75
N ILE A 120 -9.08 -6.45 -19.04
CA ILE A 120 -10.25 -6.53 -19.94
C ILE A 120 -11.46 -5.70 -19.44
N PRO A 121 -11.89 -5.77 -18.17
CA PRO A 121 -12.96 -4.91 -17.68
C PRO A 121 -12.64 -3.43 -17.87
N PHE A 122 -11.43 -3.00 -17.50
CA PHE A 122 -11.00 -1.61 -17.66
C PHE A 122 -10.98 -1.15 -19.11
N PHE A 123 -10.62 -2.04 -20.06
CA PHE A 123 -10.74 -1.75 -21.48
C PHE A 123 -12.18 -1.42 -21.90
N PHE A 124 -13.18 -2.14 -21.41
CA PHE A 124 -14.59 -1.86 -21.71
C PHE A 124 -15.06 -0.54 -21.08
N ALA A 125 -14.71 -0.27 -19.83
CA ALA A 125 -15.01 1.02 -19.19
C ALA A 125 -14.37 2.20 -19.95
N ALA A 126 -13.09 2.05 -20.30
CA ALA A 126 -12.35 3.05 -21.07
C ALA A 126 -12.92 3.28 -22.46
N ASN A 127 -13.42 2.24 -23.14
CA ASN A 127 -14.06 2.40 -24.46
C ASN A 127 -15.31 3.27 -24.37
N VAL A 128 -16.09 3.19 -23.29
CA VAL A 128 -17.25 4.05 -23.06
C VAL A 128 -16.82 5.50 -22.93
N ILE A 129 -15.85 5.77 -22.06
CA ILE A 129 -15.33 7.11 -21.77
C ILE A 129 -14.66 7.71 -23.02
N GLY A 130 -13.78 6.95 -23.67
CA GLY A 130 -13.06 7.35 -24.86
C GLY A 130 -13.99 7.60 -26.06
N SER A 131 -15.00 6.75 -26.27
CA SER A 131 -16.02 7.01 -27.30
C SER A 131 -16.80 8.29 -27.03
N ALA A 132 -17.13 8.57 -25.76
CA ALA A 132 -17.79 9.81 -25.37
C ALA A 132 -16.93 11.05 -25.67
N PHE A 133 -15.60 10.98 -25.48
CA PHE A 133 -14.70 12.06 -25.91
C PHE A 133 -14.73 12.28 -27.42
N TYR A 134 -14.80 11.21 -28.22
CA TYR A 134 -14.87 11.33 -29.68
C TYR A 134 -16.21 11.87 -30.18
N GLN A 135 -17.33 11.57 -29.52
CA GLN A 135 -18.64 12.08 -29.92
C GLN A 135 -18.81 13.56 -29.53
N TYR A 136 -18.35 13.94 -28.33
CA TYR A 136 -18.57 15.27 -27.75
C TYR A 136 -17.27 16.10 -27.72
N ARG A 137 -16.55 16.17 -28.85
CA ARG A 137 -15.22 16.82 -28.97
C ARG A 137 -15.22 18.29 -28.57
N ASP A 138 -16.31 19.00 -28.85
CA ASP A 138 -16.45 20.41 -28.50
C ASP A 138 -16.64 20.63 -26.98
N ARG A 139 -16.89 19.55 -26.23
CA ARG A 139 -17.14 19.58 -24.78
C ARG A 139 -16.38 18.50 -24.00
N VAL A 140 -15.17 18.14 -24.44
CA VAL A 140 -14.31 17.13 -23.77
C VAL A 140 -14.22 17.36 -22.27
N SER A 141 -13.94 18.59 -21.80
CA SER A 141 -13.80 18.81 -20.35
C SER A 141 -15.08 18.62 -19.52
N SER A 142 -16.28 18.55 -20.13
CA SER A 142 -17.52 18.22 -19.41
C SER A 142 -17.66 16.71 -19.21
N VAL A 143 -17.29 15.94 -20.23
CA VAL A 143 -17.22 14.47 -20.14
C VAL A 143 -16.11 14.06 -19.17
N TYR A 144 -14.96 14.72 -19.24
CA TYR A 144 -13.82 14.48 -18.35
C TYR A 144 -14.14 14.84 -16.90
N ALA A 145 -14.89 15.91 -16.67
CA ALA A 145 -15.37 16.23 -15.34
C ALA A 145 -16.34 15.16 -14.79
N ALA A 146 -17.28 14.66 -15.62
CA ALA A 146 -18.20 13.61 -15.19
C ALA A 146 -17.48 12.28 -14.88
N ASP A 147 -16.48 11.93 -15.69
CA ASP A 147 -15.58 10.80 -15.47
C ASP A 147 -14.86 10.92 -14.12
N LEU A 148 -14.15 12.02 -13.89
CA LEU A 148 -13.40 12.22 -12.64
C LEU A 148 -14.29 12.33 -11.38
N LEU A 149 -15.46 12.97 -11.48
CA LEU A 149 -16.43 13.02 -10.39
C LEU A 149 -16.97 11.61 -10.07
N GLY A 150 -17.28 10.83 -11.10
CA GLY A 150 -17.70 9.44 -10.98
C GLY A 150 -16.65 8.58 -10.31
N ALA A 151 -15.42 8.61 -10.84
CA ALA A 151 -14.26 7.92 -10.29
C ALA A 151 -14.10 8.23 -8.80
N GLY A 152 -14.02 9.51 -8.42
CA GLY A 152 -13.88 9.93 -7.02
C GLY A 152 -15.02 9.48 -6.11
N ALA A 153 -16.27 9.45 -6.60
CA ALA A 153 -17.39 8.90 -5.85
C ALA A 153 -17.30 7.38 -5.68
N GLY A 154 -16.81 6.66 -6.70
CA GLY A 154 -16.59 5.21 -6.67
C GLY A 154 -15.54 4.79 -5.64
N SER A 155 -14.39 5.48 -5.57
CA SER A 155 -13.35 5.19 -4.58
C SER A 155 -13.81 5.47 -3.14
N LEU A 156 -14.60 6.51 -2.91
CA LEU A 156 -15.14 6.78 -1.57
C LEU A 156 -16.23 5.76 -1.19
N GLY A 157 -17.13 5.46 -2.13
CA GLY A 157 -18.25 4.55 -1.89
C GLY A 157 -17.83 3.12 -1.55
N ILE A 158 -16.78 2.61 -2.22
CA ILE A 158 -16.30 1.24 -1.98
C ILE A 158 -15.72 1.03 -0.59
N ILE A 159 -15.05 2.03 0.00
CA ILE A 159 -14.55 1.94 1.38
C ILE A 159 -15.68 1.91 2.40
N LEU A 160 -16.71 2.73 2.20
CA LEU A 160 -17.89 2.71 3.07
C LEU A 160 -18.57 1.33 3.04
N LEU A 161 -18.63 0.71 1.87
CA LEU A 161 -19.16 -0.66 1.71
C LEU A 161 -18.29 -1.71 2.40
N LEU A 162 -16.95 -1.56 2.42
CA LEU A 162 -16.02 -2.47 3.10
C LEU A 162 -16.19 -2.49 4.64
N PHE A 163 -16.83 -1.49 5.24
CA PHE A 163 -17.20 -1.51 6.65
C PHE A 163 -18.46 -2.35 6.94
N LEU A 164 -19.32 -2.52 5.93
CA LEU A 164 -20.67 -3.07 6.09
C LEU A 164 -20.82 -4.47 5.50
N ILE A 165 -20.09 -4.77 4.43
CA ILE A 165 -20.29 -5.96 3.60
C ILE A 165 -18.94 -6.67 3.40
N PHE A 166 -18.96 -8.01 3.35
CA PHE A 166 -17.77 -8.80 3.04
C PHE A 166 -17.25 -8.52 1.61
N PRO A 167 -15.93 -8.41 1.40
CA PRO A 167 -15.33 -8.01 0.12
C PRO A 167 -15.84 -8.79 -1.10
N GLN A 168 -16.04 -10.10 -0.96
CA GLN A 168 -16.55 -10.97 -2.03
C GLN A 168 -17.93 -10.55 -2.55
N LYS A 169 -18.82 -10.06 -1.67
CA LYS A 169 -20.19 -9.64 -2.04
C LYS A 169 -20.20 -8.25 -2.67
N ILE A 170 -19.18 -7.44 -2.40
CA ILE A 170 -19.06 -6.07 -2.92
C ILE A 170 -18.84 -6.07 -4.43
N LEU A 171 -18.35 -7.18 -5.01
CA LEU A 171 -18.16 -7.33 -6.44
C LEU A 171 -19.47 -7.16 -7.25
N THR A 172 -20.63 -7.29 -6.59
CA THR A 172 -21.95 -6.99 -7.19
C THR A 172 -22.16 -5.50 -7.46
N VAL A 173 -21.50 -4.61 -6.72
CA VAL A 173 -21.74 -3.15 -6.81
C VAL A 173 -21.27 -2.57 -8.14
N PRO A 174 -20.02 -2.80 -8.61
CA PRO A 174 -19.60 -2.35 -9.95
C PRO A 174 -20.51 -2.86 -11.07
N ILE A 175 -21.04 -4.08 -10.92
CA ILE A 175 -21.94 -4.71 -11.89
C ILE A 175 -23.25 -3.94 -11.95
N VAL A 176 -23.90 -3.73 -10.79
CA VAL A 176 -25.16 -2.98 -10.70
C VAL A 176 -24.99 -1.56 -11.24
N LEU A 177 -23.89 -0.88 -10.90
CA LEU A 177 -23.60 0.47 -11.42
C LEU A 177 -23.45 0.49 -12.94
N ALA A 178 -22.70 -0.46 -13.52
CA ALA A 178 -22.50 -0.52 -14.96
C ALA A 178 -23.80 -0.87 -15.72
N MET A 179 -24.63 -1.75 -15.17
CA MET A 179 -25.92 -2.11 -15.76
C MET A 179 -26.93 -0.96 -15.66
N ALA A 180 -26.97 -0.25 -14.54
CA ALA A 180 -27.77 0.96 -14.40
C ALA A 180 -27.31 2.06 -15.38
N ALA A 181 -26.01 2.24 -15.56
CA ALA A 181 -25.46 3.14 -16.58
C ALA A 181 -25.92 2.75 -17.99
N ALA A 182 -25.90 1.45 -18.33
CA ALA A 182 -26.35 0.93 -19.61
C ALA A 182 -27.85 1.23 -19.85
N LEU A 183 -28.70 1.02 -18.84
CA LEU A 183 -30.13 1.31 -18.91
C LEU A 183 -30.41 2.80 -19.10
N ILE A 184 -29.71 3.67 -18.38
CA ILE A 184 -29.88 5.13 -18.49
C ILE A 184 -29.41 5.62 -19.86
N ALA A 185 -28.25 5.15 -20.32
CA ALA A 185 -27.72 5.49 -21.63
C ALA A 185 -28.66 5.03 -22.76
N ALA A 186 -29.18 3.80 -22.69
CA ALA A 186 -30.08 3.23 -23.70
C ALA A 186 -31.42 3.98 -23.81
N ASN A 187 -31.98 4.43 -22.68
CA ASN A 187 -33.32 5.04 -22.65
C ASN A 187 -33.32 6.58 -22.78
N TYR A 188 -32.28 7.26 -22.28
CA TYR A 188 -32.28 8.72 -22.13
C TYR A 188 -31.00 9.41 -22.65
N GLY A 189 -29.95 8.66 -22.98
CA GLY A 189 -28.65 9.20 -23.35
C GLY A 189 -28.43 9.40 -24.86
N LEU A 190 -29.24 8.75 -25.71
CA LEU A 190 -28.96 8.64 -27.14
C LEU A 190 -29.96 9.43 -28.01
N PRO A 191 -29.48 10.15 -29.04
CA PRO A 191 -30.31 11.01 -29.88
C PRO A 191 -31.14 10.27 -30.95
N GLU A 192 -30.93 8.96 -31.16
CA GLU A 192 -31.75 8.17 -32.09
C GLU A 192 -33.15 7.95 -31.50
N LYS A 193 -34.12 8.73 -32.00
CA LYS A 193 -35.55 8.62 -31.66
C LYS A 193 -36.09 7.26 -32.11
N GLY A 194 -36.12 6.29 -31.19
CA GLY A 194 -36.84 5.04 -31.35
C GLY A 194 -37.22 4.47 -29.98
N THR A 195 -38.41 4.79 -29.49
CA THR A 195 -38.98 4.34 -28.21
C THR A 195 -39.08 2.81 -28.07
N MET A 196 -38.97 2.04 -29.16
CA MET A 196 -38.89 0.58 -29.14
C MET A 196 -37.49 0.02 -28.82
N PHE A 197 -36.42 0.78 -29.02
CA PHE A 197 -35.04 0.29 -28.81
C PHE A 197 -34.69 0.18 -27.31
N GLY A 198 -35.21 1.09 -26.48
CA GLY A 198 -35.02 1.07 -25.02
C GLY A 198 -35.80 -0.04 -24.30
N ALA A 199 -37.01 -0.37 -24.77
CA ALA A 199 -37.86 -1.41 -24.20
C ALA A 199 -37.39 -2.84 -24.53
N TRP A 200 -36.75 -3.06 -25.69
CA TRP A 200 -36.17 -4.36 -26.06
C TRP A 200 -34.86 -4.68 -25.32
N PHE A 201 -34.11 -3.66 -24.88
CA PHE A 201 -32.87 -3.86 -24.12
C PHE A 201 -33.10 -3.94 -22.61
N SER A 202 -34.16 -3.35 -22.06
CA SER A 202 -34.39 -3.34 -20.61
C SER A 202 -34.64 -4.73 -20.02
N ALA A 203 -35.46 -5.57 -20.67
CA ALA A 203 -35.76 -6.93 -20.22
C ALA A 203 -34.52 -7.86 -20.15
N PRO A 204 -33.68 -7.99 -21.20
CA PRO A 204 -32.47 -8.82 -21.13
C PRO A 204 -31.40 -8.24 -20.20
N VAL A 205 -31.33 -6.91 -20.03
CA VAL A 205 -30.44 -6.30 -19.05
C VAL A 205 -30.89 -6.65 -17.64
N ILE A 206 -32.18 -6.53 -17.30
CA ILE A 206 -32.71 -6.94 -15.99
C ILE A 206 -32.51 -8.43 -15.73
N LEU A 207 -32.75 -9.29 -16.72
CA LEU A 207 -32.48 -10.73 -16.63
C LEU A 207 -30.97 -11.00 -16.44
N GLY A 208 -30.10 -10.26 -17.14
CA GLY A 208 -28.66 -10.30 -16.96
C GLY A 208 -28.23 -9.89 -15.54
N VAL A 209 -28.88 -8.89 -14.93
CA VAL A 209 -28.62 -8.50 -13.53
C VAL A 209 -28.91 -9.69 -12.62
N ALA A 210 -30.07 -10.32 -12.79
CA ALA A 210 -30.49 -11.45 -11.94
C ALA A 210 -29.54 -12.66 -12.08
N VAL A 211 -29.14 -13.00 -13.31
CA VAL A 211 -28.21 -14.12 -13.57
C VAL A 211 -26.83 -13.82 -13.00
N ILE A 212 -26.29 -12.62 -13.21
CA ILE A 212 -24.97 -12.25 -12.70
C ILE A 212 -24.99 -12.14 -11.17
N PHE A 213 -26.08 -11.63 -10.58
CA PHE A 213 -26.25 -11.59 -9.13
C PHE A 213 -26.26 -13.00 -8.52
N MET A 214 -26.97 -13.95 -9.14
CA MET A 214 -26.90 -15.35 -8.72
C MET A 214 -25.48 -15.93 -8.83
N LEU A 215 -24.77 -15.67 -9.94
CA LEU A 215 -23.39 -16.13 -10.11
C LEU A 215 -22.45 -15.58 -9.03
N THR A 216 -22.66 -14.32 -8.59
CA THR A 216 -21.85 -13.71 -7.54
C THR A 216 -22.12 -14.28 -6.14
N GLU A 217 -23.30 -14.85 -5.86
CA GLU A 217 -23.56 -15.53 -4.58
C GLU A 217 -22.70 -16.79 -4.42
N PHE A 218 -22.40 -17.47 -5.52
CA PHE A 218 -21.56 -18.68 -5.52
C PHE A 218 -20.07 -18.39 -5.59
N MET A 219 -19.64 -17.13 -5.73
CA MET A 219 -18.22 -16.81 -5.77
C MET A 219 -17.57 -16.91 -4.39
N THR A 220 -16.64 -17.86 -4.27
CA THR A 220 -15.79 -18.03 -3.10
C THR A 220 -14.39 -17.51 -3.38
N LEU A 221 -13.76 -16.90 -2.37
CA LEU A 221 -12.37 -16.48 -2.46
C LEU A 221 -11.44 -17.68 -2.29
N ASN A 222 -10.65 -17.97 -3.32
CA ASN A 222 -9.64 -19.03 -3.31
C ASN A 222 -8.35 -18.47 -2.71
N VAL A 223 -8.24 -18.53 -1.39
CA VAL A 223 -7.03 -18.13 -0.68
C VAL A 223 -5.87 -19.04 -1.07
N SER A 224 -4.69 -18.46 -1.31
CA SER A 224 -3.48 -19.20 -1.65
C SER A 224 -3.17 -20.30 -0.63
N PRO A 225 -2.79 -21.52 -1.05
CA PRO A 225 -2.46 -22.62 -0.13
C PRO A 225 -1.21 -22.34 0.71
N TYR A 226 -0.40 -21.36 0.33
CA TYR A 226 0.83 -20.97 1.02
C TYR A 226 0.61 -19.96 2.14
N LYS A 227 -0.60 -19.41 2.28
CA LYS A 227 -0.94 -18.50 3.37
C LYS A 227 -1.09 -19.22 4.71
N GLY A 228 -0.72 -18.53 5.79
CA GLY A 228 -0.72 -19.07 7.15
C GLY A 228 -2.05 -19.72 7.56
N LEU A 229 -3.18 -19.10 7.21
CA LEU A 229 -4.51 -19.65 7.52
C LEU A 229 -4.75 -21.01 6.86
N ASN A 230 -4.47 -21.12 5.56
CA ASN A 230 -4.68 -22.38 4.82
C ASN A 230 -3.70 -23.47 5.26
N GLN A 231 -2.47 -23.10 5.61
CA GLN A 231 -1.52 -24.04 6.22
C GLN A 231 -2.04 -24.56 7.55
N LEU A 232 -2.58 -23.68 8.40
CA LEU A 232 -3.15 -24.08 9.68
C LEU A 232 -4.38 -24.97 9.52
N LEU A 233 -5.26 -24.67 8.56
CA LEU A 233 -6.48 -25.47 8.29
C LEU A 233 -6.20 -26.89 7.79
N ARG A 234 -4.95 -27.21 7.40
CA ARG A 234 -4.53 -28.59 7.09
C ARG A 234 -4.26 -29.42 8.36
N VAL A 235 -4.09 -28.77 9.52
CA VAL A 235 -3.88 -29.46 10.79
C VAL A 235 -5.21 -30.05 11.28
N PRO A 236 -5.27 -31.34 11.63
CA PRO A 236 -6.50 -31.97 12.11
C PRO A 236 -7.13 -31.25 13.32
N GLY A 237 -8.45 -31.11 13.30
CA GLY A 237 -9.19 -30.47 14.39
C GLY A 237 -9.26 -28.94 14.34
N THR A 238 -8.59 -28.31 13.37
CA THR A 238 -8.68 -26.86 13.15
C THR A 238 -9.94 -26.48 12.37
N LYS A 239 -10.62 -25.41 12.79
CA LYS A 239 -11.80 -24.86 12.11
C LYS A 239 -11.91 -23.36 12.31
N ILE A 240 -12.41 -22.65 11.30
CA ILE A 240 -12.78 -21.24 11.43
C ILE A 240 -14.08 -21.16 12.23
N ILE A 241 -14.05 -20.47 13.37
CA ILE A 241 -15.21 -20.30 14.27
C ILE A 241 -15.85 -18.92 14.17
N ALA A 242 -15.12 -17.93 13.65
CA ALA A 242 -15.64 -16.58 13.42
C ALA A 242 -14.93 -15.90 12.26
N ARG A 243 -15.66 -15.02 11.57
CA ARG A 243 -15.11 -14.06 10.61
C ARG A 243 -15.68 -12.68 10.90
N ASP A 244 -14.87 -11.65 10.69
CA ASP A 244 -15.30 -10.26 10.73
C ASP A 244 -14.55 -9.46 9.66
N THR A 245 -15.12 -8.35 9.20
CA THR A 245 -14.60 -7.57 8.08
C THR A 245 -14.49 -6.09 8.42
N SER A 246 -13.41 -5.48 7.94
CA SER A 246 -13.24 -4.03 7.86
C SER A 246 -12.36 -3.69 6.65
N PRO A 247 -12.25 -2.40 6.28
CA PRO A 247 -11.26 -1.97 5.31
C PRO A 247 -9.83 -2.36 5.71
N LEU A 248 -9.55 -2.46 7.01
CA LEU A 248 -8.21 -2.78 7.55
C LEU A 248 -7.86 -4.28 7.46
N GLY A 249 -8.82 -5.17 7.24
CA GLY A 249 -8.55 -6.60 7.32
C GLY A 249 -9.80 -7.49 7.30
N LEU A 250 -9.68 -8.68 6.71
CA LEU A 250 -10.62 -9.78 6.91
C LEU A 250 -10.08 -10.62 8.06
N LEU A 251 -10.75 -10.53 9.21
CA LEU A 251 -10.39 -11.28 10.41
C LEU A 251 -10.96 -12.68 10.32
N SER A 252 -10.14 -13.69 10.56
CA SER A 252 -10.57 -15.09 10.70
C SER A 252 -10.06 -15.66 12.01
N VAL A 253 -10.98 -16.15 12.85
CA VAL A 253 -10.65 -16.80 14.12
C VAL A 253 -10.71 -18.30 13.94
N VAL A 254 -9.61 -18.97 14.28
CA VAL A 254 -9.44 -20.41 14.16
C VAL A 254 -9.28 -21.02 15.56
N SER A 255 -10.07 -22.06 15.82
CA SER A 255 -9.93 -22.91 16.99
C SER A 255 -9.43 -24.28 16.56
N SER A 256 -8.70 -24.95 17.45
CA SER A 256 -8.28 -26.34 17.25
C SER A 256 -8.78 -27.20 18.41
N GLY A 257 -9.65 -28.17 18.11
CA GLY A 257 -10.23 -29.06 19.13
C GLY A 257 -9.40 -30.30 19.43
N ILE A 258 -8.41 -30.63 18.59
CA ILE A 258 -7.59 -31.85 18.74
C ILE A 258 -6.15 -31.49 19.10
N THR A 259 -5.53 -30.58 18.34
CA THR A 259 -4.14 -30.16 18.55
C THR A 259 -4.11 -28.74 19.10
N PRO A 260 -3.84 -28.52 20.40
CA PRO A 260 -3.82 -27.18 20.98
C PRO A 260 -2.89 -26.24 20.21
N LEU A 261 -3.37 -25.02 19.95
CA LEU A 261 -2.55 -23.98 19.34
C LEU A 261 -1.56 -23.44 20.37
N ARG A 262 -0.28 -23.34 19.98
CA ARG A 262 0.80 -22.82 20.80
C ARG A 262 1.58 -21.74 20.04
N HIS A 263 1.07 -20.52 20.11
CA HIS A 263 1.70 -19.32 19.60
C HIS A 263 2.34 -18.54 20.76
N ALA A 264 3.64 -18.73 20.94
CA ALA A 264 4.46 -18.06 21.95
C ALA A 264 5.81 -17.66 21.34
N PRO A 265 5.84 -16.67 20.44
CA PRO A 265 7.06 -16.27 19.78
C PRO A 265 8.08 -15.73 20.79
N GLY A 266 9.33 -16.13 20.63
CA GLY A 266 10.41 -15.73 21.52
C GLY A 266 10.46 -16.47 22.86
N LEU A 267 9.64 -17.51 23.04
CA LEU A 267 9.71 -18.40 24.21
C LEU A 267 11.09 -19.06 24.31
N SER A 268 11.63 -19.07 25.53
CA SER A 268 12.90 -19.73 25.87
C SER A 268 12.86 -21.22 25.54
N LEU A 269 13.99 -21.76 25.08
CA LEU A 269 14.17 -23.20 24.93
C LEU A 269 14.24 -23.94 26.28
N ASN A 270 14.51 -23.20 27.36
CA ASN A 270 14.47 -23.71 28.74
C ASN A 270 13.08 -23.55 29.37
N ALA A 271 12.09 -23.11 28.60
CA ALA A 271 10.76 -22.86 29.13
C ALA A 271 10.11 -24.15 29.66
N THR A 272 9.65 -24.09 30.89
CA THR A 272 8.93 -25.19 31.56
C THR A 272 7.42 -24.98 31.54
N ALA A 273 6.98 -23.76 31.22
CA ALA A 273 5.57 -23.39 31.13
C ALA A 273 5.15 -23.30 29.66
N GLU A 274 4.01 -23.89 29.34
CA GLU A 274 3.39 -23.80 28.02
C GLU A 274 2.29 -22.72 28.02
N PRO A 275 2.01 -22.09 26.86
CA PRO A 275 0.83 -21.25 26.74
C PRO A 275 -0.45 -22.07 26.99
N PRO A 276 -1.46 -21.50 27.67
CA PRO A 276 -2.75 -22.14 27.81
C PRO A 276 -3.47 -22.18 26.45
N GLU A 277 -4.70 -22.70 26.42
CA GLU A 277 -5.49 -22.75 25.18
C GLU A 277 -5.54 -21.39 24.47
N GLN A 278 -5.31 -21.39 23.17
CA GLN A 278 -5.29 -20.20 22.33
C GLN A 278 -6.26 -20.30 21.15
N LEU A 279 -6.81 -19.16 20.75
CA LEU A 279 -7.53 -18.99 19.49
C LEU A 279 -6.64 -18.20 18.53
N ALA A 280 -6.33 -18.75 17.36
CA ALA A 280 -5.58 -18.03 16.35
C ALA A 280 -6.47 -17.00 15.65
N VAL A 281 -5.95 -15.80 15.44
CA VAL A 281 -6.59 -14.71 14.69
C VAL A 281 -5.71 -14.40 13.50
N PHE A 282 -6.27 -14.54 12.31
CA PHE A 282 -5.60 -14.18 11.05
C PHE A 282 -6.17 -12.89 10.50
N ILE A 283 -5.29 -12.00 10.04
CA ILE A 283 -5.64 -10.85 9.22
C ILE A 283 -5.30 -11.20 7.77
N ASP A 284 -6.30 -11.11 6.89
CA ASP A 284 -6.18 -11.42 5.46
C ASP A 284 -5.55 -12.80 5.20
N ALA A 285 -5.89 -13.77 6.03
CA ALA A 285 -5.40 -15.14 5.97
C ALA A 285 -3.87 -15.34 6.15
N ASP A 286 -3.10 -14.29 6.49
CA ASP A 286 -1.63 -14.37 6.56
C ASP A 286 -1.11 -14.15 7.99
N ASN A 287 -1.19 -12.91 8.49
CA ASN A 287 -0.62 -12.55 9.79
C ASN A 287 -1.37 -13.23 10.93
N ILE A 288 -0.71 -14.17 11.61
CA ILE A 288 -1.23 -14.86 12.79
C ILE A 288 -0.96 -14.07 14.06
N SER A 289 -1.97 -13.98 14.91
CA SER A 289 -1.87 -13.61 16.32
C SER A 289 -2.74 -14.55 17.15
N ALA A 290 -2.68 -14.48 18.47
CA ALA A 290 -3.39 -15.41 19.35
C ALA A 290 -4.11 -14.71 20.49
N ILE A 291 -5.40 -15.00 20.66
CA ILE A 291 -6.13 -14.70 21.89
C ILE A 291 -5.79 -15.83 22.86
N THR A 292 -5.19 -15.51 24.00
CA THR A 292 -4.78 -16.49 25.00
C THR A 292 -5.86 -16.63 26.06
N ARG A 293 -6.23 -17.87 26.40
CA ARG A 293 -7.18 -18.14 27.47
C ARG A 293 -6.61 -17.65 28.79
N TYR A 294 -7.38 -16.83 29.51
CA TYR A 294 -6.96 -16.32 30.82
C TYR A 294 -8.12 -16.35 31.80
N ASN A 295 -7.91 -16.98 32.95
CA ASN A 295 -8.92 -17.15 33.99
C ASN A 295 -8.65 -16.28 35.24
N GLY A 296 -7.76 -15.29 35.12
CA GLY A 296 -7.36 -14.43 36.24
C GLY A 296 -6.22 -14.97 37.11
N ASN A 297 -5.78 -16.22 36.92
CA ASN A 297 -4.62 -16.78 37.64
C ASN A 297 -3.30 -16.49 36.89
N PRO A 298 -2.38 -15.67 37.43
CA PRO A 298 -1.10 -15.38 36.78
C PRO A 298 -0.25 -16.61 36.49
N ALA A 299 -0.35 -17.67 37.29
CA ALA A 299 0.42 -18.90 37.09
C ALA A 299 0.11 -19.58 35.75
N SER A 300 -1.11 -19.42 35.23
CA SER A 300 -1.57 -20.00 33.95
C SER A 300 -0.87 -19.40 32.73
N VAL A 301 -0.25 -18.23 32.88
CA VAL A 301 0.41 -17.49 31.80
C VAL A 301 1.88 -17.21 32.13
N SER A 302 2.48 -18.00 33.02
CA SER A 302 3.88 -17.89 33.45
C SER A 302 4.90 -18.00 32.32
N TYR A 303 4.53 -18.60 31.18
CA TYR A 303 5.36 -18.62 29.97
C TYR A 303 5.72 -17.21 29.46
N LEU A 304 4.89 -16.20 29.75
CA LEU A 304 5.14 -14.81 29.34
C LEU A 304 6.38 -14.22 30.02
N ASP A 305 6.80 -14.74 31.17
CA ASP A 305 8.06 -14.37 31.81
C ASP A 305 9.28 -14.90 31.07
N GLN A 306 9.09 -15.97 30.29
CA GLN A 306 10.14 -16.75 29.66
C GLN A 306 10.33 -16.37 28.18
N THR A 307 9.89 -15.18 27.78
CA THR A 307 10.09 -14.65 26.42
C THR A 307 11.15 -13.54 26.39
N THR A 308 11.73 -13.24 25.23
CA THR A 308 12.72 -12.14 25.13
C THR A 308 12.11 -10.76 25.45
N SER A 309 10.82 -10.55 25.16
CA SER A 309 10.11 -9.30 25.46
C SER A 309 9.89 -9.06 26.95
N ALA A 310 10.14 -10.05 27.81
CA ALA A 310 10.01 -9.92 29.26
C ALA A 310 11.18 -9.15 29.91
N LEU A 311 12.32 -8.99 29.21
CA LEU A 311 13.52 -8.34 29.74
C LEU A 311 13.26 -7.01 30.48
N PRO A 312 12.54 -6.00 29.94
CA PRO A 312 12.40 -4.70 30.59
C PRO A 312 11.77 -4.78 31.99
N TYR A 313 10.91 -5.76 32.26
CA TYR A 313 10.28 -5.96 33.57
C TYR A 313 11.23 -6.50 34.64
N HIS A 314 12.40 -7.03 34.24
CA HIS A 314 13.45 -7.53 35.14
C HIS A 314 14.58 -6.51 35.38
N LEU A 315 14.60 -5.40 34.63
CA LEU A 315 15.62 -4.37 34.75
C LEU A 315 15.26 -3.32 35.79
N ASN A 316 14.01 -2.86 35.76
CA ASN A 316 13.49 -1.85 36.66
C ASN A 316 11.99 -2.07 36.91
N ARG A 317 11.47 -1.47 37.98
CA ARG A 317 10.04 -1.49 38.27
C ARG A 317 9.29 -0.68 37.21
N ILE A 318 8.37 -1.33 36.51
CA ILE A 318 7.50 -0.72 35.51
C ILE A 318 6.12 -0.53 36.13
N ASP A 319 5.77 0.70 36.48
CA ASP A 319 4.43 1.02 37.03
C ASP A 319 3.41 1.38 35.94
N ASP A 320 3.90 1.84 34.77
CA ASP A 320 3.08 2.22 33.63
C ASP A 320 3.73 1.89 32.27
N ILE A 321 2.89 1.56 31.29
CA ILE A 321 3.33 1.15 29.95
C ILE A 321 2.40 1.70 28.85
N LEU A 322 3.00 2.06 27.72
CA LEU A 322 2.33 2.28 26.45
C LEU A 322 2.64 1.12 25.50
N ILE A 323 1.60 0.41 25.06
CA ILE A 323 1.71 -0.68 24.08
C ILE A 323 1.22 -0.14 22.74
N LEU A 324 2.10 -0.10 21.76
CA LEU A 324 1.78 0.31 20.39
C LEU A 324 1.50 -0.94 19.55
N GLY A 325 0.24 -1.10 19.13
CA GLY A 325 -0.27 -2.26 18.40
C GLY A 325 -0.61 -3.45 19.31
N ALA A 326 -1.60 -3.25 20.18
CA ALA A 326 -1.97 -4.22 21.20
C ALA A 326 -2.56 -5.53 20.64
N GLY A 327 -3.09 -5.53 19.41
CA GLY A 327 -3.53 -6.72 18.70
C GLY A 327 -4.54 -7.55 19.47
N THR A 328 -4.22 -8.83 19.72
CA THR A 328 -5.06 -9.75 20.49
C THR A 328 -4.84 -9.67 22.01
N GLY A 329 -3.97 -8.77 22.48
CA GLY A 329 -3.75 -8.48 23.89
C GLY A 329 -2.62 -9.28 24.58
N SER A 330 -1.72 -9.92 23.84
CA SER A 330 -0.60 -10.67 24.43
C SER A 330 0.33 -9.79 25.28
N ASP A 331 0.69 -8.59 24.78
CA ASP A 331 1.54 -7.64 25.51
C ASP A 331 0.84 -7.07 26.75
N ILE A 332 -0.49 -6.89 26.67
CA ILE A 332 -1.30 -6.48 27.82
C ILE A 332 -1.24 -7.57 28.89
N LEU A 333 -1.40 -8.83 28.49
CA LEU A 333 -1.34 -9.97 29.39
C LEU A 333 0.04 -10.12 30.03
N GLN A 334 1.12 -9.89 29.28
CA GLN A 334 2.50 -9.89 29.79
C GLN A 334 2.71 -8.76 30.81
N ALA A 335 2.31 -7.53 30.49
CA ALA A 335 2.39 -6.41 31.42
C ALA A 335 1.60 -6.67 32.72
N ARG A 336 0.40 -7.25 32.62
CA ARG A 336 -0.41 -7.65 33.79
C ARG A 336 0.25 -8.75 34.61
N TYR A 337 0.86 -9.74 33.96
CA TYR A 337 1.61 -10.79 34.64
C TYR A 337 2.76 -10.21 35.49
N HIS A 338 3.44 -9.18 34.98
CA HIS A 338 4.51 -8.47 35.70
C HIS A 338 4.01 -7.39 36.67
N GLY A 339 2.70 -7.30 36.93
CA GLY A 339 2.13 -6.40 37.94
C GLY A 339 1.98 -4.94 37.51
N VAL A 340 2.01 -4.65 36.20
CA VAL A 340 1.78 -3.29 35.70
C VAL A 340 0.31 -2.90 35.88
N ASN A 341 0.08 -1.75 36.53
CA ASN A 341 -1.26 -1.30 36.91
C ASN A 341 -1.86 -0.29 35.93
N GLN A 342 -1.04 0.43 35.16
CA GLN A 342 -1.50 1.40 34.17
C GLN A 342 -0.99 1.02 32.78
N ILE A 343 -1.91 0.67 31.88
CA ILE A 343 -1.59 0.23 30.53
C ILE A 343 -2.42 1.07 29.56
N ASP A 344 -1.74 1.87 28.74
CA ASP A 344 -2.36 2.48 27.57
C ASP A 344 -2.05 1.58 26.36
N ALA A 345 -3.09 1.03 25.75
CA ALA A 345 -3.01 0.07 24.66
C ALA A 345 -3.58 0.69 23.38
N VAL A 346 -2.72 0.93 22.38
CA VAL A 346 -3.10 1.51 21.09
C VAL A 346 -3.26 0.40 20.07
N GLU A 347 -4.40 0.36 19.38
CA GLU A 347 -4.67 -0.62 18.32
C GLU A 347 -5.40 0.05 17.15
N LEU A 348 -4.84 -0.07 15.94
CA LEU A 348 -5.41 0.56 14.74
C LEU A 348 -6.76 -0.06 14.36
N ASN A 349 -6.88 -1.39 14.47
CA ASN A 349 -8.06 -2.11 14.01
C ASN A 349 -9.09 -2.28 15.14
N GLY A 350 -10.06 -1.37 15.17
CA GLY A 350 -11.17 -1.41 16.13
C GLY A 350 -11.99 -2.71 16.10
N ARG A 351 -11.99 -3.46 14.98
CA ARG A 351 -12.62 -4.80 14.93
C ARG A 351 -11.86 -5.85 15.74
N ILE A 352 -10.53 -5.77 15.81
CA ILE A 352 -9.73 -6.66 16.67
C ILE A 352 -10.02 -6.34 18.15
N VAL A 353 -10.10 -5.05 18.50
CA VAL A 353 -10.49 -4.63 19.85
C VAL A 353 -11.88 -5.16 20.21
N ALA A 354 -12.88 -4.97 19.35
CA ALA A 354 -14.22 -5.51 19.57
C ALA A 354 -14.23 -7.05 19.66
N LEU A 355 -13.42 -7.73 18.85
CA LEU A 355 -13.29 -9.19 18.86
C LEU A 355 -12.86 -9.71 20.24
N VAL A 356 -11.85 -9.10 20.86
CA VAL A 356 -11.33 -9.55 22.16
C VAL A 356 -12.14 -8.98 23.32
N LYS A 357 -12.55 -7.71 23.24
CA LYS A 357 -13.27 -6.99 24.31
C LYS A 357 -14.73 -7.43 24.46
N GLU A 358 -15.38 -7.81 23.37
CA GLU A 358 -16.81 -8.15 23.35
C GLU A 358 -17.02 -9.64 23.08
N LYS A 359 -16.57 -10.14 21.92
CA LYS A 359 -16.90 -11.51 21.47
C LYS A 359 -16.16 -12.62 22.22
N TYR A 360 -14.89 -12.41 22.55
CA TYR A 360 -14.04 -13.35 23.29
C TYR A 360 -13.58 -12.78 24.64
N ALA A 361 -14.42 -11.94 25.24
CA ALA A 361 -14.15 -11.30 26.52
C ALA A 361 -13.93 -12.35 27.63
N ASP A 362 -14.85 -13.30 27.76
CA ASP A 362 -14.77 -14.36 28.77
C ASP A 362 -13.57 -15.29 28.55
N PHE A 363 -13.27 -15.61 27.28
CA PHE A 363 -12.13 -16.46 26.93
C PHE A 363 -10.81 -15.79 27.32
N SER A 364 -10.68 -14.49 27.04
CA SER A 364 -9.48 -13.70 27.35
C SER A 364 -9.43 -13.18 28.79
N GLY A 365 -10.42 -13.47 29.63
CA GLY A 365 -10.47 -12.97 31.00
C GLY A 365 -10.69 -11.45 31.11
N HIS A 366 -11.42 -10.86 30.16
CA HIS A 366 -11.74 -9.43 30.08
C HIS A 366 -10.53 -8.50 30.12
N ILE A 367 -9.39 -8.88 29.53
CA ILE A 367 -8.17 -8.05 29.56
C ILE A 367 -8.41 -6.61 29.08
N TYR A 368 -9.16 -6.40 27.99
CA TYR A 368 -9.41 -5.05 27.46
C TYR A 368 -10.42 -4.22 28.25
N ALA A 369 -11.18 -4.84 29.17
CA ALA A 369 -12.15 -4.17 30.03
C ALA A 369 -11.68 -4.09 31.49
N SER A 370 -10.51 -4.64 31.80
CA SER A 370 -10.00 -4.71 33.17
C SER A 370 -9.57 -3.33 33.69
N PRO A 371 -9.71 -3.07 35.01
CA PRO A 371 -9.28 -1.82 35.61
C PRO A 371 -7.80 -1.53 35.35
N GLY A 372 -7.48 -0.28 35.02
CA GLY A 372 -6.12 0.18 34.73
C GLY A 372 -5.68 0.04 33.27
N ILE A 373 -6.52 -0.55 32.40
CA ILE A 373 -6.26 -0.68 30.97
C ILE A 373 -7.12 0.32 30.20
N LYS A 374 -6.48 1.18 29.42
CA LYS A 374 -7.16 2.11 28.50
C LYS A 374 -6.83 1.72 27.07
N VAL A 375 -7.87 1.47 26.29
CA VAL A 375 -7.74 1.05 24.90
C VAL A 375 -8.04 2.22 23.98
N HIS A 376 -7.09 2.54 23.11
CA HIS A 376 -7.18 3.61 22.14
C HIS A 376 -7.26 3.02 20.74
N VAL A 377 -8.38 3.22 20.05
CA VAL A 377 -8.52 2.81 18.64
C VAL A 377 -7.96 3.92 17.76
N ASP A 378 -6.65 3.87 17.53
CA ASP A 378 -5.92 4.84 16.70
C ASP A 378 -4.61 4.21 16.17
N ASP A 379 -3.94 4.92 15.26
CA ASP A 379 -2.57 4.58 14.88
C ASP A 379 -1.56 5.00 15.94
N ALA A 380 -0.44 4.29 16.01
CA ALA A 380 0.61 4.57 16.97
C ALA A 380 1.24 5.96 16.79
N ARG A 381 1.56 6.40 15.56
CA ARG A 381 2.15 7.72 15.31
C ARG A 381 1.12 8.83 15.55
N GLY A 382 -0.12 8.61 15.10
CA GLY A 382 -1.21 9.56 15.34
C GLY A 382 -1.53 9.76 16.83
N TYR A 383 -1.64 8.67 17.59
CA TYR A 383 -1.87 8.75 19.04
C TYR A 383 -0.76 9.57 19.73
N LEU A 384 0.50 9.25 19.44
CA LEU A 384 1.67 9.96 20.00
C LEU A 384 1.76 11.43 19.58
N ALA A 385 1.21 11.80 18.43
CA ALA A 385 1.16 13.20 18.01
C ALA A 385 0.13 14.03 18.80
N THR A 386 -0.84 13.37 19.44
CA THR A 386 -1.95 14.03 20.17
C THR A 386 -1.79 14.02 21.69
N THR A 387 -0.91 13.17 22.22
CA THR A 387 -0.66 13.06 23.66
C THR A 387 0.70 13.64 24.02
N ASN A 388 0.83 14.13 25.26
CA ASN A 388 2.11 14.50 25.86
C ASN A 388 2.44 13.60 27.06
N LYS A 389 1.69 12.52 27.26
CA LYS A 389 1.88 11.59 28.37
C LYS A 389 3.17 10.81 28.18
N THR A 390 4.01 10.77 29.21
CA THR A 390 5.23 9.97 29.21
C THR A 390 5.02 8.66 29.98
N HIS A 391 5.82 7.65 29.63
CA HIS A 391 5.69 6.29 30.16
C HIS A 391 7.02 5.72 30.66
N LYS A 392 6.99 4.80 31.63
CA LYS A 392 8.18 4.02 32.04
C LYS A 392 8.58 2.99 31.00
N LEU A 393 7.63 2.46 30.24
CA LEU A 393 7.91 1.54 29.14
C LEU A 393 7.04 1.90 27.92
N VAL A 394 7.67 2.05 26.75
CA VAL A 394 6.98 2.08 25.45
C VAL A 394 7.34 0.78 24.73
N ASN A 395 6.35 -0.04 24.40
CA ASN A 395 6.57 -1.37 23.83
C ASN A 395 6.03 -1.49 22.40
N ILE A 396 6.85 -2.06 21.52
CA ILE A 396 6.53 -2.42 20.14
C ILE A 396 6.99 -3.86 19.91
N SER A 397 6.07 -4.81 19.97
CA SER A 397 6.41 -6.24 19.85
C SER A 397 5.71 -6.88 18.67
N LEU A 398 6.50 -7.36 17.70
CA LEU A 398 6.06 -8.26 16.61
C LEU A 398 4.78 -7.82 15.89
N LEU A 399 4.62 -6.51 15.63
CA LEU A 399 3.47 -5.95 14.91
C LEU A 399 3.35 -6.49 13.49
N ASP A 400 4.45 -6.95 12.92
CA ASP A 400 4.50 -7.61 11.62
C ASP A 400 4.49 -9.14 11.81
N GLY A 401 3.65 -9.84 11.04
CA GLY A 401 3.45 -11.28 11.17
C GLY A 401 4.73 -12.12 11.01
N PHE A 402 4.77 -13.26 11.71
CA PHE A 402 5.86 -14.23 11.58
C PHE A 402 5.93 -14.79 10.16
N GLY A 403 7.14 -14.99 9.65
CA GLY A 403 7.32 -15.79 8.45
C GLY A 403 6.87 -15.10 7.17
N SER A 404 7.29 -13.84 6.98
CA SER A 404 7.21 -13.09 5.72
C SER A 404 7.67 -13.96 4.54
N ALA A 405 6.73 -14.70 3.93
CA ALA A 405 7.03 -15.65 2.88
C ALA A 405 7.79 -14.90 1.76
N ALA A 406 8.98 -15.39 1.44
CA ALA A 406 9.78 -14.95 0.29
C ALA A 406 10.17 -13.45 0.20
N GLY A 407 10.17 -12.68 1.30
CA GLY A 407 10.60 -11.27 1.23
C GLY A 407 9.64 -10.36 0.44
N LEU A 408 8.36 -10.74 0.38
CA LEU A 408 7.31 -10.00 -0.30
C LEU A 408 7.02 -8.64 0.38
N TYR A 409 7.20 -8.52 1.71
CA TYR A 409 7.00 -7.31 2.51
C TYR A 409 7.94 -6.13 2.20
N SER A 410 8.93 -6.29 1.31
CA SER A 410 9.86 -5.22 0.93
C SER A 410 9.18 -3.99 0.34
N LEU A 411 7.98 -4.16 -0.23
CA LEU A 411 7.23 -3.11 -0.94
C LEU A 411 6.32 -2.26 -0.04
N ALA A 412 6.10 -2.65 1.22
CA ALA A 412 5.17 -1.97 2.11
C ALA A 412 5.87 -0.85 2.90
N GLU A 413 5.25 0.32 2.93
CA GLU A 413 5.65 1.44 3.77
C GLU A 413 5.39 1.12 5.25
N ASN A 414 6.38 1.35 6.11
CA ASN A 414 6.26 1.19 7.54
C ASN A 414 6.83 2.41 8.27
N TYR A 415 5.91 3.23 8.79
CA TYR A 415 6.21 4.48 9.50
C TYR A 415 6.48 4.28 11.01
N LEU A 416 6.45 3.04 11.51
CA LEU A 416 6.69 2.72 12.92
C LEU A 416 8.17 2.56 13.25
N TYR A 417 9.00 2.29 12.24
CA TYR A 417 10.43 2.00 12.44
C TYR A 417 11.33 3.02 11.77
N THR A 418 10.83 4.23 11.50
CA THR A 418 11.61 5.33 10.94
C THR A 418 12.37 6.08 12.02
N GLU A 419 13.44 6.78 11.62
CA GLU A 419 14.23 7.63 12.52
C GLU A 419 13.36 8.65 13.28
N GLN A 420 12.38 9.25 12.60
CA GLN A 420 11.39 10.15 13.19
C GLN A 420 10.51 9.44 14.22
N ALA A 421 10.01 8.24 13.91
CA ALA A 421 9.21 7.44 14.84
C ALA A 421 9.97 7.14 16.13
N ILE A 422 11.24 6.72 16.02
CA ILE A 422 12.09 6.44 17.18
C ILE A 422 12.25 7.70 18.05
N ARG A 423 12.49 8.87 17.44
CA ARG A 423 12.55 10.14 18.18
C ARG A 423 11.22 10.50 18.86
N ASP A 424 10.10 10.20 18.24
CA ASP A 424 8.78 10.42 18.83
C ASP A 424 8.57 9.49 20.02
N TYR A 425 8.95 8.21 19.92
CA TYR A 425 8.88 7.25 21.03
C TYR A 425 9.76 7.67 22.21
N LEU A 426 11.00 8.10 21.96
CA LEU A 426 11.93 8.55 23.00
C LEU A 426 11.40 9.79 23.74
N ARG A 427 10.71 10.71 23.06
CA ARG A 427 10.09 11.89 23.68
C ARG A 427 8.95 11.53 24.64
N HIS A 428 8.35 10.35 24.48
CA HIS A 428 7.29 9.84 25.35
C HIS A 428 7.81 8.91 26.45
N LEU A 429 9.13 8.82 26.65
CA LEU A 429 9.71 8.11 27.79
C LEU A 429 9.90 9.04 28.98
N SER A 430 9.43 8.60 30.14
CA SER A 430 9.82 9.18 31.42
C SER A 430 11.34 9.01 31.66
N PRO A 431 11.95 9.82 32.54
CA PRO A 431 13.34 9.60 32.94
C PRO A 431 13.54 8.17 33.44
N ASP A 432 14.64 7.54 33.01
CA ASP A 432 14.97 6.12 33.25
C ASP A 432 13.96 5.11 32.68
N GLY A 433 13.05 5.54 31.81
CA GLY A 433 12.16 4.66 31.06
C GLY A 433 12.84 3.97 29.89
N PHE A 434 12.20 2.92 29.36
CA PHE A 434 12.70 2.13 28.25
C PHE A 434 11.76 2.16 27.04
N LEU A 435 12.32 2.29 25.84
CA LEU A 435 11.68 1.87 24.60
C LEU A 435 12.09 0.43 24.32
N SER A 436 11.12 -0.47 24.21
CA SER A 436 11.30 -1.89 23.90
C SER A 436 10.80 -2.21 22.50
N ILE A 437 11.69 -2.75 21.66
CA ILE A 437 11.35 -3.20 20.31
C ILE A 437 11.75 -4.67 20.15
N THR A 438 10.76 -5.54 19.95
CA THR A 438 10.98 -6.98 19.70
C THR A 438 10.73 -7.33 18.24
N ARG A 439 11.70 -8.02 17.61
CA ARG A 439 11.72 -8.38 16.19
C ARG A 439 12.05 -9.86 15.98
N TRP A 440 11.72 -10.36 14.80
CA TRP A 440 12.08 -11.71 14.37
C TRP A 440 13.55 -11.78 13.98
N ILE A 441 14.24 -12.84 14.38
CA ILE A 441 15.63 -13.09 13.96
C ILE A 441 15.63 -13.66 12.55
N LYS A 442 16.49 -13.10 11.70
CA LYS A 442 16.84 -13.67 10.39
C LYS A 442 18.32 -13.98 10.35
N VAL A 443 18.71 -15.07 9.69
CA VAL A 443 20.12 -15.43 9.49
C VAL A 443 20.40 -15.49 8.00
N PRO A 444 21.30 -14.64 7.46
CA PRO A 444 22.03 -13.57 8.15
C PRO A 444 21.09 -12.42 8.58
N PRO A 445 21.41 -11.65 9.64
CA PRO A 445 20.58 -10.54 10.11
C PRO A 445 20.38 -9.44 9.08
N ARG A 446 19.16 -8.90 8.98
CA ARG A 446 18.81 -7.84 8.00
C ARG A 446 18.00 -6.72 8.65
N ASP A 447 16.80 -7.03 9.11
CA ASP A 447 15.88 -6.07 9.73
C ASP A 447 16.42 -5.54 11.05
N GLU A 448 17.02 -6.41 11.86
CA GLU A 448 17.65 -6.05 13.13
C GLU A 448 18.81 -5.05 12.92
N VAL A 449 19.65 -5.29 11.90
CA VAL A 449 20.80 -4.42 11.60
C VAL A 449 20.34 -3.05 11.09
N LYS A 450 19.33 -3.02 10.23
CA LYS A 450 18.74 -1.77 9.75
C LYS A 450 18.02 -0.99 10.84
N LEU A 451 17.32 -1.69 11.74
CA LEU A 451 16.70 -1.09 12.92
C LEU A 451 17.77 -0.47 13.83
N LEU A 452 18.87 -1.19 14.10
CA LEU A 452 20.00 -0.67 14.87
C LEU A 452 20.59 0.59 14.24
N ALA A 453 20.84 0.58 12.93
CA ALA A 453 21.34 1.77 12.21
C ALA A 453 20.36 2.95 12.35
N THR A 454 19.05 2.68 12.27
CA THR A 454 18.01 3.69 12.39
C THR A 454 17.89 4.26 13.80
N VAL A 455 17.96 3.42 14.84
CA VAL A 455 17.96 3.84 16.24
C VAL A 455 19.21 4.65 16.58
N ILE A 456 20.39 4.21 16.15
CA ILE A 456 21.64 4.96 16.37
C ILE A 456 21.58 6.33 15.70
N ALA A 457 21.04 6.41 14.48
CA ALA A 457 20.85 7.69 13.79
C ALA A 457 19.86 8.61 14.53
N ALA A 458 18.76 8.06 15.05
CA ALA A 458 17.77 8.79 15.85
C ALA A 458 18.39 9.36 17.14
N LEU A 459 19.18 8.56 17.86
CA LEU A 459 19.86 8.98 19.09
C LEU A 459 20.89 10.09 18.79
N LYS A 460 21.70 9.94 17.74
CA LYS A 460 22.66 10.97 17.31
C LYS A 460 21.97 12.29 16.95
N LYS A 461 20.85 12.23 16.21
CA LYS A 461 20.04 13.43 15.88
C LYS A 461 19.36 14.06 17.08
N ALA A 462 19.03 13.28 18.11
CA ALA A 462 18.54 13.78 19.39
C ALA A 462 19.64 14.43 20.27
N GLY A 463 20.89 14.53 19.78
CA GLY A 463 22.01 15.17 20.47
C GLY A 463 22.78 14.24 21.41
N ILE A 464 22.52 12.93 21.39
CA ILE A 464 23.22 11.95 22.23
C ILE A 464 24.57 11.61 21.59
N GLN A 465 25.66 11.97 22.28
CA GLN A 465 27.02 11.76 21.79
C GLN A 465 27.46 10.29 21.81
N GLN A 466 27.00 9.51 22.80
CA GLN A 466 27.36 8.10 22.97
C GLN A 466 26.10 7.20 23.00
N PRO A 467 25.49 6.90 21.83
CA PRO A 467 24.29 6.06 21.76
C PRO A 467 24.47 4.70 22.44
N GLY A 468 25.68 4.13 22.36
CA GLY A 468 26.01 2.84 22.94
C GLY A 468 25.90 2.77 24.47
N GLN A 469 25.81 3.91 25.18
CA GLN A 469 25.60 3.96 26.63
C GLN A 469 24.12 3.84 27.04
N GLN A 470 23.20 3.84 26.08
CA GLN A 470 21.75 3.83 26.32
C GLN A 470 21.06 2.56 25.78
N MET A 471 21.82 1.62 25.23
CA MET A 471 21.28 0.48 24.50
C MET A 471 21.59 -0.84 25.20
N LEU A 472 20.58 -1.71 25.26
CA LEU A 472 20.69 -3.11 25.64
C LEU A 472 20.05 -3.96 24.56
N MET A 473 20.63 -5.11 24.22
CA MET A 473 20.03 -6.02 23.26
C MET A 473 20.27 -7.47 23.66
N ILE A 474 19.23 -8.29 23.53
CA ILE A 474 19.29 -9.73 23.73
C ILE A 474 18.65 -10.45 22.55
N ARG A 475 18.93 -11.75 22.44
CA ARG A 475 18.28 -12.62 21.46
C ARG A 475 17.99 -14.01 22.02
N GLY A 476 16.89 -14.59 21.54
CA GLY A 476 16.61 -16.00 21.68
C GLY A 476 16.86 -16.74 20.37
N TRP A 477 16.08 -17.81 20.14
CA TRP A 477 16.12 -18.58 18.90
C TRP A 477 15.35 -17.91 17.75
N GLN A 478 14.15 -17.36 18.06
CA GLN A 478 13.25 -16.78 17.06
C GLN A 478 13.19 -15.25 17.07
N THR A 479 13.43 -14.62 18.22
CA THR A 479 13.23 -13.18 18.41
C THR A 479 14.42 -12.50 19.07
N SER A 480 14.62 -11.24 18.75
CA SER A 480 15.53 -10.33 19.43
C SER A 480 14.77 -9.17 20.03
N THR A 481 15.24 -8.67 21.17
CA THR A 481 14.63 -7.54 21.88
C THR A 481 15.70 -6.48 22.11
N LEU A 482 15.47 -5.29 21.55
CA LEU A 482 16.29 -4.10 21.69
C LEU A 482 15.62 -3.15 22.69
N LEU A 483 16.36 -2.75 23.71
CA LEU A 483 15.93 -1.74 24.67
C LEU A 483 16.77 -0.46 24.52
N ILE A 484 16.10 0.68 24.55
CA ILE A 484 16.73 2.00 24.56
C ILE A 484 16.26 2.75 25.80
N LYS A 485 17.20 3.15 26.66
CA LYS A 485 16.90 3.86 27.90
C LYS A 485 16.90 5.38 27.69
N ASN A 486 15.94 6.06 28.30
CA ASN A 486 15.99 7.52 28.47
C ASN A 486 16.89 7.87 29.67
N GLY A 487 18.21 7.77 29.46
CA GLY A 487 19.23 7.89 30.50
C GLY A 487 20.42 7.00 30.18
N VAL A 488 21.33 6.80 31.13
CA VAL A 488 22.49 5.92 30.97
C VAL A 488 22.18 4.56 31.59
N ILE A 489 22.59 3.48 30.91
CA ILE A 489 22.50 2.13 31.44
C ILE A 489 23.43 1.99 32.65
N THR A 490 22.88 1.51 33.75
CA THR A 490 23.58 1.30 35.02
C THR A 490 24.19 -0.10 35.10
N ARG A 491 25.17 -0.29 35.98
CA ARG A 491 25.76 -1.62 36.24
C ARG A 491 24.72 -2.63 36.75
N HIS A 492 23.81 -2.19 37.60
CA HIS A 492 22.72 -3.02 38.11
C HIS A 492 21.83 -3.57 36.97
N GLU A 493 21.47 -2.73 36.00
CA GLU A 493 20.68 -3.18 34.84
C GLU A 493 21.45 -4.18 33.96
N ILE A 494 22.78 -4.02 33.83
CA ILE A 494 23.63 -4.99 33.12
C ILE A 494 23.66 -6.33 33.88
N ASP A 495 23.81 -6.30 35.19
CA ASP A 495 23.82 -7.52 36.02
C ASP A 495 22.47 -8.24 35.96
N SER A 496 21.36 -7.50 36.06
CA SER A 496 20.00 -8.05 35.87
C SER A 496 19.80 -8.66 34.48
N LEU A 497 20.31 -8.02 33.42
CA LEU A 497 20.27 -8.57 32.06
C LEU A 497 21.05 -9.90 31.98
N LYS A 498 22.26 -9.96 32.56
CA LYS A 498 23.06 -11.18 32.56
C LYS A 498 22.34 -12.32 33.29
N GLN A 499 21.76 -12.04 34.46
CA GLN A 499 20.98 -13.01 35.23
C GLN A 499 19.75 -13.48 34.43
N PHE A 500 19.02 -12.55 33.82
CA PHE A 500 17.86 -12.85 32.99
C PHE A 500 18.21 -13.79 31.82
N CYS A 501 19.29 -13.48 31.11
CA CYS A 501 19.80 -14.28 29.99
C CYS A 501 20.25 -15.67 30.45
N GLN A 502 21.01 -15.76 31.56
CA GLN A 502 21.49 -17.02 32.09
C GLN A 502 20.36 -17.94 32.54
N ALA A 503 19.34 -17.40 33.22
CA ALA A 503 18.20 -18.19 33.70
C ALA A 503 17.34 -18.75 32.55
N ARG A 504 17.24 -18.01 31.43
CA ARG A 504 16.36 -18.35 30.30
C ARG A 504 17.10 -18.87 29.06
N GLY A 505 18.42 -19.04 29.11
CA GLY A 505 19.19 -19.47 27.95
C GLY A 505 19.09 -18.51 26.76
N PHE A 506 18.99 -17.21 27.03
CA PHE A 506 19.06 -16.16 26.01
C PHE A 506 20.48 -15.63 25.90
N ASP A 507 20.83 -15.15 24.71
CA ASP A 507 22.16 -14.57 24.47
C ASP A 507 22.13 -13.06 24.63
N PRO A 508 23.02 -12.47 25.44
CA PRO A 508 23.29 -11.05 25.34
C PRO A 508 23.87 -10.76 23.95
N VAL A 509 23.38 -9.71 23.31
CA VAL A 509 23.89 -9.20 22.04
C VAL A 509 24.73 -7.95 22.29
N TYR A 510 24.24 -7.06 23.15
CA TYR A 510 24.94 -5.83 23.49
C TYR A 510 24.52 -5.26 24.84
N TYR A 511 25.50 -4.74 25.57
CA TYR A 511 25.37 -3.77 26.66
C TYR A 511 26.68 -2.95 26.71
N PRO A 512 26.71 -1.77 27.35
CA PRO A 512 27.93 -0.97 27.42
C PRO A 512 29.09 -1.75 28.06
N GLY A 513 30.17 -1.96 27.30
CA GLY A 513 31.36 -2.69 27.76
C GLY A 513 31.32 -4.22 27.57
N ILE A 514 30.39 -4.77 26.79
CA ILE A 514 30.33 -6.21 26.48
C ILE A 514 31.56 -6.69 25.69
N ALA A 515 32.10 -7.86 26.07
CA ALA A 515 33.16 -8.53 25.31
C ALA A 515 32.59 -9.58 24.33
N GLU A 516 33.27 -9.80 23.19
CA GLU A 516 32.85 -10.82 22.19
C GLU A 516 32.78 -12.24 22.77
N ALA A 517 33.55 -12.53 23.82
CA ALA A 517 33.51 -13.83 24.52
C ALA A 517 32.22 -14.05 25.33
N GLU A 518 31.45 -12.99 25.61
CA GLU A 518 30.22 -13.08 26.41
C GLU A 518 28.96 -13.33 25.56
N VAL A 519 29.05 -13.17 24.23
CA VAL A 519 27.92 -13.34 23.30
C VAL A 519 27.89 -14.73 22.66
N ASN A 520 26.76 -15.10 22.06
CA ASN A 520 26.63 -16.32 21.23
C ASN A 520 26.95 -17.63 21.97
N ARG A 521 26.45 -17.79 23.19
CA ARG A 521 26.73 -18.91 24.10
C ARG A 521 25.65 -19.99 24.10
N PHE A 522 24.37 -19.61 24.11
CA PHE A 522 23.25 -20.54 24.23
C PHE A 522 22.67 -20.91 22.86
N ASN A 523 22.31 -19.92 22.04
CA ASN A 523 21.76 -20.08 20.70
C ASN A 523 22.87 -19.88 19.67
N MET A 524 23.84 -20.79 19.64
CA MET A 524 25.09 -20.66 18.87
C MET A 524 24.84 -20.52 17.36
N GLN A 525 25.32 -19.41 16.80
CA GLN A 525 25.44 -19.15 15.36
C GLN A 525 26.92 -19.28 14.94
N GLN A 526 27.18 -19.45 13.64
CA GLN A 526 28.55 -19.56 13.10
C GLN A 526 29.46 -18.39 13.50
N GLN A 527 28.89 -17.20 13.67
CA GLN A 527 29.57 -16.02 14.16
C GLN A 527 28.55 -15.11 14.88
N PRO A 528 28.99 -14.23 15.80
CA PRO A 528 28.10 -13.33 16.52
C PRO A 528 27.69 -12.13 15.64
N TYR A 529 26.89 -12.39 14.61
CA TYR A 529 26.51 -11.42 13.57
C TYR A 529 26.02 -10.09 14.14
N LEU A 530 25.05 -10.13 15.08
CA LEU A 530 24.45 -8.92 15.65
C LEU A 530 25.42 -8.10 16.50
N TYR A 531 26.27 -8.75 17.29
CA TYR A 531 27.30 -8.08 18.10
C TYR A 531 28.33 -7.34 17.21
N ARG A 532 28.77 -7.98 16.12
CA ARG A 532 29.69 -7.34 15.16
C ARG A 532 29.02 -6.17 14.45
N SER A 533 27.75 -6.33 14.06
CA SER A 533 26.97 -5.26 13.42
C SER A 533 26.78 -4.05 14.33
N ILE A 534 26.36 -4.23 15.59
CA ILE A 534 26.15 -3.09 16.50
C ILE A 534 27.46 -2.38 16.84
N THR A 535 28.54 -3.14 17.07
CA THR A 535 29.88 -2.57 17.33
C THR A 535 30.36 -1.75 16.14
N ALA A 536 30.20 -2.25 14.91
CA ALA A 536 30.56 -1.52 13.70
C ALA A 536 29.68 -0.28 13.46
N LEU A 537 28.37 -0.35 13.75
CA LEU A 537 27.45 0.78 13.60
C LEU A 537 27.68 1.89 14.64
N LEU A 538 28.16 1.53 15.83
CA LEU A 538 28.52 2.50 16.88
C LEU A 538 29.89 3.15 16.63
N GLY A 539 30.79 2.47 15.93
CA GLY A 539 32.12 2.99 15.57
C GLY A 539 32.13 4.07 14.47
N ASP A 540 33.31 4.60 14.20
CA ASP A 540 33.52 5.71 13.24
C ASP A 540 33.21 5.29 11.78
N ASP A 541 33.47 4.02 11.45
CA ASP A 541 33.29 3.45 10.11
C ASP A 541 31.87 2.96 9.81
N SER A 542 30.87 3.38 10.60
CA SER A 542 29.46 2.98 10.44
C SER A 542 28.93 3.07 8.99
N ARG A 543 29.28 4.12 8.25
CA ARG A 543 28.91 4.30 6.83
C ARG A 543 29.57 3.28 5.92
N ALA A 544 30.86 3.00 6.12
CA ALA A 544 31.59 2.01 5.34
C ALA A 544 31.05 0.60 5.61
N PHE A 545 30.72 0.29 6.88
CA PHE A 545 30.06 -0.96 7.24
C PHE A 545 28.72 -1.14 6.52
N MET A 546 27.83 -0.14 6.56
CA MET A 546 26.51 -0.22 5.90
C MET A 546 26.63 -0.41 4.38
N ALA A 547 27.61 0.26 3.74
CA ALA A 547 27.89 0.10 2.32
C ALA A 547 28.37 -1.33 1.99
N ALA A 548 29.33 -1.85 2.76
CA ALA A 548 29.92 -3.19 2.55
C ALA A 548 29.01 -4.35 2.98
N TYR A 549 28.02 -4.11 3.84
CA TYR A 549 27.12 -5.17 4.31
C TYR A 549 26.31 -5.78 3.15
N LYS A 550 26.08 -7.10 3.18
CA LYS A 550 25.43 -7.83 2.07
C LYS A 550 23.99 -7.39 1.76
N PHE A 551 23.33 -6.74 2.72
CA PHE A 551 21.95 -6.28 2.62
C PHE A 551 21.88 -4.76 2.74
N ASN A 552 20.84 -4.15 2.15
CA ASN A 552 20.54 -2.74 2.32
C ASN A 552 20.07 -2.49 3.75
N VAL A 553 20.96 -1.90 4.55
CA VAL A 553 20.74 -1.55 5.97
C VAL A 553 20.78 -0.03 6.19
N GLU A 554 20.57 0.75 5.12
CA GLU A 554 20.43 2.21 5.22
C GLU A 554 19.31 2.60 6.19
N VAL A 555 19.49 3.73 6.87
CA VAL A 555 18.54 4.27 7.84
C VAL A 555 17.16 4.47 7.20
N ALA A 556 16.12 3.96 7.84
CA ALA A 556 14.73 4.20 7.44
C ALA A 556 14.27 5.58 7.92
N THR A 557 13.64 6.36 7.05
CA THR A 557 13.12 7.71 7.36
C THR A 557 11.68 7.84 6.88
N ASP A 558 10.93 8.85 7.34
CA ASP A 558 9.58 9.11 6.84
C ASP A 558 9.54 9.44 5.31
N ASP A 559 10.68 9.81 4.70
CA ASP A 559 10.80 9.97 3.24
C ASP A 559 11.12 8.67 2.49
N LYS A 560 11.70 7.69 3.19
CA LYS A 560 12.03 6.34 2.69
C LYS A 560 11.64 5.29 3.74
N PRO A 561 10.33 5.08 4.01
CA PRO A 561 9.83 4.29 5.13
C PRO A 561 9.83 2.78 4.83
N TYR A 562 10.85 2.27 4.15
CA TYR A 562 10.89 0.88 3.69
C TYR A 562 11.83 0.07 4.58
N LEU A 563 11.40 -0.28 5.80
CA LEU A 563 12.24 -1.09 6.71
C LEU A 563 12.64 -2.41 6.04
N PHE A 564 11.69 -3.09 5.39
CA PHE A 564 11.88 -4.42 4.83
C PHE A 564 12.55 -4.47 3.45
N HIS A 565 13.09 -3.35 2.96
CA HIS A 565 13.88 -3.34 1.73
C HIS A 565 15.36 -3.56 2.03
N PHE A 566 15.82 -4.80 1.80
CA PHE A 566 17.18 -5.29 2.03
C PHE A 566 17.93 -5.65 0.73
N PHE A 567 17.26 -5.65 -0.43
CA PHE A 567 17.90 -6.00 -1.71
C PHE A 567 19.01 -5.01 -2.11
N LYS A 568 20.14 -5.54 -2.59
CA LYS A 568 21.24 -4.78 -3.22
C LYS A 568 21.57 -5.42 -4.57
N TRP A 569 21.71 -4.60 -5.60
CA TRP A 569 22.08 -5.07 -6.94
C TRP A 569 23.47 -5.72 -6.97
N GLU A 570 24.40 -5.19 -6.18
CA GLU A 570 25.78 -5.69 -6.06
C GLU A 570 25.87 -7.12 -5.54
N THR A 571 24.88 -7.59 -4.77
CA THR A 571 24.87 -8.95 -4.22
C THR A 571 24.16 -9.96 -5.10
N LEU A 572 23.50 -9.52 -6.18
CA LEU A 572 22.79 -10.41 -7.10
C LEU A 572 23.69 -11.52 -7.70
N PRO A 573 24.94 -11.25 -8.15
CA PRO A 573 25.82 -12.30 -8.67
C PRO A 573 26.18 -13.39 -7.64
N GLU A 574 26.25 -13.05 -6.35
CA GLU A 574 26.50 -14.03 -5.28
C GLU A 574 25.27 -14.88 -4.98
N VAL A 575 24.08 -14.30 -5.08
CA VAL A 575 22.84 -14.96 -4.66
C VAL A 575 22.20 -15.80 -5.78
N LEU A 576 22.43 -15.44 -7.05
CA LEU A 576 21.89 -16.18 -8.19
C LEU A 576 22.32 -17.67 -8.22
N PRO A 577 23.59 -18.04 -7.94
CA PRO A 577 23.99 -19.44 -7.81
C PRO A 577 23.32 -20.15 -6.63
N LEU A 578 23.06 -19.44 -5.53
CA LEU A 578 22.47 -19.98 -4.30
C LEU A 578 20.98 -20.32 -4.46
N LEU A 579 20.29 -19.77 -5.47
CA LEU A 579 18.90 -20.11 -5.78
C LEU A 579 18.69 -21.61 -5.97
N ARG A 580 19.65 -22.29 -6.61
CA ARG A 580 19.57 -23.74 -6.90
C ARG A 580 19.82 -24.60 -5.66
N SER A 581 20.44 -24.04 -4.62
CA SER A 581 20.82 -24.74 -3.39
C SER A 581 19.96 -24.32 -2.17
N GLY A 582 18.75 -23.80 -2.40
CA GLY A 582 17.82 -23.42 -1.34
C GLY A 582 18.02 -22.02 -0.75
N GLY A 583 18.92 -21.20 -1.33
CA GLY A 583 19.14 -19.80 -0.93
C GLY A 583 18.05 -18.82 -1.36
N GLY A 584 16.92 -19.29 -1.91
CA GLY A 584 15.83 -18.43 -2.39
C GLY A 584 15.23 -17.52 -1.32
N PHE A 585 15.27 -17.91 -0.04
CA PHE A 585 14.86 -17.05 1.08
C PHE A 585 15.80 -15.85 1.33
N LEU A 586 16.99 -15.85 0.71
CA LEU A 586 17.93 -14.73 0.75
C LEU A 586 17.50 -13.60 -0.18
N LEU A 587 16.78 -13.91 -1.26
CA LEU A 587 16.27 -12.91 -2.20
C LEU A 587 14.94 -12.33 -1.73
N GLU A 588 14.82 -11.01 -1.84
CA GLU A 588 13.55 -10.32 -1.70
C GLU A 588 12.75 -10.49 -2.98
N SER A 589 11.96 -11.57 -3.05
CA SER A 589 11.14 -11.83 -4.24
C SER A 589 10.13 -10.70 -4.50
N GLY A 590 9.75 -9.91 -3.49
CA GLY A 590 8.87 -8.74 -3.63
C GLY A 590 9.45 -7.66 -4.55
N TYR A 591 10.71 -7.24 -4.32
CA TYR A 591 11.36 -6.25 -5.18
C TYR A 591 11.55 -6.79 -6.61
N LEU A 592 11.97 -8.05 -6.75
CA LEU A 592 12.13 -8.68 -8.06
C LEU A 592 10.79 -8.86 -8.80
N LEU A 593 9.71 -9.16 -8.08
CA LEU A 593 8.34 -9.19 -8.62
C LEU A 593 7.91 -7.81 -9.14
N LEU A 594 8.32 -6.73 -8.46
CA LEU A 594 8.01 -5.38 -8.93
C LEU A 594 8.81 -5.04 -10.21
N VAL A 595 10.08 -5.41 -10.28
CA VAL A 595 10.90 -5.26 -11.50
C VAL A 595 10.35 -6.13 -12.64
N ALA A 596 9.90 -7.35 -12.34
CA ALA A 596 9.23 -8.25 -13.26
C ALA A 596 7.96 -7.62 -13.85
N ALA A 597 7.10 -7.11 -12.98
CA ALA A 597 5.87 -6.43 -13.37
C ALA A 597 6.17 -5.18 -14.19
N LEU A 598 7.25 -4.42 -13.89
CA LEU A 598 7.68 -3.29 -14.71
C LEU A 598 8.07 -3.73 -16.12
N ALA A 599 8.89 -4.79 -16.25
CA ALA A 599 9.29 -5.30 -17.54
C ALA A 599 8.08 -5.77 -18.36
N GLN A 600 7.13 -6.45 -17.73
CA GLN A 600 5.87 -6.85 -18.34
C GLN A 600 5.01 -5.64 -18.76
N ALA A 601 4.88 -4.64 -17.90
CA ALA A 601 4.14 -3.42 -18.17
C ALA A 601 4.73 -2.63 -19.35
N ILE A 602 6.06 -2.51 -19.42
CA ILE A 602 6.76 -1.91 -20.56
C ILE A 602 6.49 -2.71 -21.84
N PHE A 603 6.69 -4.03 -21.79
CA PHE A 603 6.47 -4.91 -22.94
C PHE A 603 5.03 -4.86 -23.45
N ALA A 604 4.05 -5.00 -22.55
CA ALA A 604 2.63 -4.93 -22.87
C ALA A 604 2.23 -3.54 -23.40
N SER A 605 2.75 -2.45 -22.83
CA SER A 605 2.46 -1.10 -23.30
C SER A 605 3.05 -0.83 -24.69
N LEU A 606 4.29 -1.27 -24.93
CA LEU A 606 4.92 -1.13 -26.24
C LEU A 606 4.19 -1.95 -27.31
N ILE A 607 3.73 -3.16 -27.00
CA ILE A 607 3.07 -4.04 -27.98
C ILE A 607 1.60 -3.70 -28.19
N LEU A 608 0.85 -3.39 -27.13
CA LEU A 608 -0.60 -3.20 -27.22
C LEU A 608 -0.98 -1.73 -27.48
N ILE A 609 -0.09 -0.78 -27.16
CA ILE A 609 -0.35 0.65 -27.35
C ILE A 609 0.63 1.24 -28.37
N GLY A 610 1.94 1.08 -28.16
CA GLY A 610 2.97 1.68 -29.01
C GLY A 610 2.96 1.16 -30.44
N LEU A 611 2.98 -0.17 -30.61
CA LEU A 611 3.11 -0.85 -31.91
C LEU A 611 1.92 -0.56 -32.84
N PRO A 612 0.63 -0.68 -32.43
CA PRO A 612 -0.50 -0.39 -33.31
C PRO A 612 -0.51 1.07 -33.76
N LEU A 613 -0.13 1.99 -32.88
CA LEU A 613 -0.06 3.42 -33.16
C LEU A 613 1.08 3.78 -34.13
N CYS A 614 2.24 3.13 -34.01
CA CYS A 614 3.34 3.30 -34.95
C CYS A 614 3.04 2.69 -36.33
N LEU A 615 2.53 1.45 -36.37
CA LEU A 615 2.25 0.74 -37.63
C LEU A 615 1.10 1.37 -38.41
N CYS A 616 0.09 1.92 -37.72
CA CYS A 616 -1.06 2.56 -38.35
C CYS A 616 -0.93 4.08 -38.44
N GLY A 617 0.24 4.66 -38.14
CA GLY A 617 0.46 6.11 -38.20
C GLY A 617 0.11 6.72 -39.56
N ASN A 618 0.40 6.00 -40.66
CA ASN A 618 0.03 6.43 -42.02
C ASN A 618 -1.49 6.47 -42.25
N LYS A 619 -2.26 5.54 -41.64
CA LYS A 619 -3.74 5.55 -41.71
C LYS A 619 -4.36 6.66 -40.87
N LEU A 620 -3.63 7.16 -39.88
CA LEU A 620 -4.03 8.26 -39.01
C LEU A 620 -3.72 9.65 -39.62
N GLY A 621 -3.14 9.70 -40.83
CA GLY A 621 -2.83 10.95 -41.53
C GLY A 621 -1.54 11.64 -41.07
N ILE A 622 -0.62 10.90 -40.46
CA ILE A 622 0.65 11.42 -39.96
C ILE A 622 1.67 11.50 -41.11
N GLN A 623 2.09 12.70 -41.50
CA GLN A 623 3.16 12.88 -42.48
C GLN A 623 4.54 12.67 -41.81
N PRO A 624 5.40 11.78 -42.32
CA PRO A 624 6.74 11.57 -41.76
C PRO A 624 7.62 12.80 -42.02
N GLY A 625 8.23 13.37 -40.97
CA GLY A 625 9.31 14.38 -41.09
C GLY A 625 9.16 15.71 -40.35
N SER A 626 8.09 15.97 -39.58
CA SER A 626 8.00 17.22 -38.80
C SER A 626 8.72 17.11 -37.44
N SER A 627 9.62 18.06 -37.15
CA SER A 627 10.34 18.19 -35.86
C SER A 627 9.39 18.28 -34.64
N ASN A 628 8.12 18.65 -34.86
CA ASN A 628 7.12 18.80 -33.80
C ASN A 628 6.55 17.48 -33.26
N HIS A 629 6.76 16.34 -33.94
CA HIS A 629 6.26 15.05 -33.45
C HIS A 629 6.96 14.58 -32.18
N LEU A 630 8.28 14.77 -32.10
CA LEU A 630 9.06 14.44 -30.92
C LEU A 630 8.64 15.28 -29.72
N ASN A 631 8.39 16.58 -29.93
CA ASN A 631 7.92 17.48 -28.87
C ASN A 631 6.55 17.06 -28.33
N ILE A 632 5.61 16.67 -29.20
CA ILE A 632 4.29 16.15 -28.78
C ILE A 632 4.47 14.84 -28.01
N LEU A 633 5.29 13.91 -28.50
CA LEU A 633 5.55 12.65 -27.80
C LEU A 633 6.12 12.89 -26.41
N LEU A 634 7.20 13.67 -26.32
CA LEU A 634 7.86 14.00 -25.06
C LEU A 634 6.90 14.74 -24.12
N TYR A 635 6.08 15.67 -24.63
CA TYR A 635 5.10 16.39 -23.83
C TYR A 635 4.11 15.45 -23.13
N PHE A 636 3.41 14.60 -23.89
CA PHE A 636 2.39 13.71 -23.34
C PHE A 636 2.99 12.56 -22.53
N PHE A 637 4.18 12.09 -22.89
CA PHE A 637 4.90 11.08 -22.11
C PHE A 637 5.34 11.64 -20.74
N CYS A 638 5.96 12.82 -20.72
CA CYS A 638 6.36 13.48 -19.48
C CYS A 638 5.16 13.84 -18.60
N LEU A 639 4.03 14.29 -19.17
CA LEU A 639 2.81 14.55 -18.39
C LEU A 639 2.28 13.29 -17.72
N GLY A 640 2.21 12.17 -18.45
CA GLY A 640 1.74 10.89 -17.91
C GLY A 640 2.62 10.40 -16.75
N LEU A 641 3.95 10.49 -16.90
CA LEU A 641 4.89 10.15 -15.83
C LEU A 641 4.75 11.10 -14.62
N ALA A 642 4.79 12.41 -14.87
CA ALA A 642 4.84 13.41 -13.81
C ALA A 642 3.57 13.43 -12.96
N PHE A 643 2.40 13.25 -13.60
CA PHE A 643 1.13 13.21 -12.89
C PHE A 643 1.09 12.07 -11.88
N LEU A 644 1.38 10.85 -12.34
CA LEU A 644 1.34 9.66 -11.48
C LEU A 644 2.47 9.62 -10.46
N PHE A 645 3.64 10.19 -10.76
CA PHE A 645 4.73 10.29 -9.78
C PHE A 645 4.34 11.16 -8.57
N ILE A 646 3.74 12.33 -8.81
CA ILE A 646 3.24 13.18 -7.73
C ILE A 646 2.09 12.47 -7.00
N GLU A 647 1.13 11.94 -7.73
CA GLU A 647 -0.03 11.27 -7.13
C GLU A 647 0.39 10.12 -6.21
N ILE A 648 1.25 9.22 -6.68
CA ILE A 648 1.75 8.08 -5.89
C ILE A 648 2.59 8.56 -4.70
N ALA A 649 3.50 9.52 -4.89
CA ALA A 649 4.29 10.07 -3.79
C ALA A 649 3.41 10.66 -2.69
N PHE A 650 2.31 11.32 -3.06
CA PHE A 650 1.33 11.87 -2.12
C PHE A 650 0.49 10.76 -1.47
N ILE A 651 0.02 9.76 -2.22
CA ILE A 651 -0.67 8.60 -1.63
C ILE A 651 0.20 8.00 -0.52
N GLN A 652 1.47 7.76 -0.82
CA GLN A 652 2.42 7.15 0.11
C GLN A 652 2.68 8.07 1.32
N LYS A 653 3.05 9.34 1.11
CA LYS A 653 3.26 10.31 2.20
C LYS A 653 2.02 10.49 3.10
N PHE A 654 0.83 10.49 2.53
CA PHE A 654 -0.42 10.65 3.29
C PHE A 654 -0.87 9.36 3.99
N VAL A 655 -0.26 8.19 3.72
CA VAL A 655 -0.43 6.99 4.57
C VAL A 655 -0.04 7.30 6.01
N LEU A 656 1.04 8.06 6.22
CA LEU A 656 1.45 8.49 7.56
C LEU A 656 0.33 9.29 8.25
N ILE A 657 -0.32 10.22 7.54
CA ILE A 657 -1.31 11.15 8.11
C ILE A 657 -2.68 10.48 8.30
N LEU A 658 -3.08 9.64 7.34
CA LEU A 658 -4.38 8.98 7.27
C LEU A 658 -4.36 7.55 7.83
N HIS A 659 -3.22 7.11 8.37
CA HIS A 659 -3.02 5.90 9.16
C HIS A 659 -3.20 4.57 8.42
N HIS A 660 -3.63 4.56 7.15
CA HIS A 660 -3.80 3.32 6.40
C HIS A 660 -3.73 3.54 4.88
N PRO A 661 -3.08 2.63 4.11
CA PRO A 661 -2.97 2.76 2.66
C PRO A 661 -4.30 2.90 1.92
N LEU A 662 -5.33 2.13 2.29
CA LEU A 662 -6.63 2.25 1.60
C LEU A 662 -7.30 3.60 1.83
N TYR A 663 -7.22 4.16 3.05
CA TYR A 663 -7.77 5.48 3.34
C TYR A 663 -6.98 6.56 2.60
N ALA A 664 -5.64 6.45 2.60
CA ALA A 664 -4.77 7.36 1.86
C ALA A 664 -5.06 7.33 0.37
N VAL A 665 -5.06 6.14 -0.27
CA VAL A 665 -5.42 5.99 -1.68
C VAL A 665 -6.76 6.66 -1.95
N THR A 666 -7.79 6.37 -1.16
CA THR A 666 -9.14 6.88 -1.45
C THR A 666 -9.28 8.39 -1.30
N VAL A 667 -8.74 8.97 -0.22
CA VAL A 667 -8.81 10.41 0.01
C VAL A 667 -7.94 11.16 -0.99
N VAL A 668 -6.71 10.68 -1.19
CA VAL A 668 -5.73 11.34 -2.05
C VAL A 668 -6.14 11.23 -3.51
N LEU A 669 -6.41 10.02 -4.01
CA LEU A 669 -6.89 9.77 -5.37
C LEU A 669 -8.23 10.48 -5.60
N GLY A 670 -9.18 10.33 -4.67
CA GLY A 670 -10.47 11.03 -4.76
C GLY A 670 -10.27 12.55 -4.88
N THR A 671 -9.43 13.15 -4.03
CA THR A 671 -9.18 14.60 -4.06
C THR A 671 -8.44 15.04 -5.33
N PHE A 672 -7.42 14.30 -5.77
CA PHE A 672 -6.69 14.58 -7.00
C PHE A 672 -7.63 14.54 -8.20
N LEU A 673 -8.42 13.48 -8.35
CA LEU A 673 -9.36 13.33 -9.46
C LEU A 673 -10.44 14.41 -9.43
N LEU A 674 -11.10 14.65 -8.29
CA LEU A 674 -12.14 15.69 -8.17
C LEU A 674 -11.60 17.08 -8.51
N SER A 675 -10.42 17.41 -7.97
CA SER A 675 -9.80 18.73 -8.16
C SER A 675 -9.23 18.89 -9.57
N ALA A 676 -8.61 17.86 -10.13
CA ALA A 676 -8.14 17.83 -11.51
C ALA A 676 -9.31 17.97 -12.51
N GLY A 677 -10.49 17.42 -12.19
CA GLY A 677 -11.71 17.60 -12.96
C GLY A 677 -12.18 19.04 -12.97
N ALA A 678 -12.19 19.69 -11.81
CA ALA A 678 -12.47 21.12 -11.70
C ALA A 678 -11.45 21.98 -12.46
N GLY A 679 -10.15 21.65 -12.36
CA GLY A 679 -9.06 22.31 -13.09
C GLY A 679 -9.21 22.19 -14.60
N SER A 680 -9.52 20.98 -15.08
CA SER A 680 -9.79 20.72 -16.50
C SER A 680 -11.01 21.52 -17.01
N HIS A 681 -12.08 21.63 -16.21
CA HIS A 681 -13.21 22.49 -16.56
C HIS A 681 -12.83 23.97 -16.66
N TYR A 682 -12.07 24.46 -15.68
CA TYR A 682 -11.63 25.85 -15.60
C TYR A 682 -10.63 26.22 -16.70
N SER A 683 -9.82 25.27 -17.18
CA SER A 683 -8.83 25.50 -18.24
C SER A 683 -9.42 26.12 -19.53
N ARG A 684 -10.72 25.91 -19.81
CA ARG A 684 -11.43 26.56 -20.94
C ARG A 684 -11.52 28.07 -20.83
N LYS A 685 -11.61 28.59 -19.61
CA LYS A 685 -11.80 30.02 -19.32
C LYS A 685 -10.46 30.75 -19.23
N TYR A 686 -9.33 30.04 -19.31
CA TYR A 686 -8.00 30.61 -19.16
C TYR A 686 -7.56 31.29 -20.47
N PRO A 687 -7.50 32.62 -20.54
CA PRO A 687 -7.10 33.32 -21.75
C PRO A 687 -5.60 33.16 -22.00
N ALA A 688 -5.19 33.11 -23.26
CA ALA A 688 -3.77 33.18 -23.60
C ALA A 688 -3.24 34.59 -23.28
N ILE A 689 -2.40 34.72 -22.25
CA ILE A 689 -1.80 35.99 -21.85
C ILE A 689 -0.50 36.19 -22.67
N GLY A 690 -0.58 36.96 -23.75
CA GLY A 690 0.59 37.36 -24.55
C GLY A 690 1.26 36.21 -25.32
N LYS A 691 2.60 36.27 -25.48
CA LYS A 691 3.42 35.27 -26.20
C LYS A 691 3.79 34.03 -25.38
N ARG A 692 3.44 33.98 -24.10
CA ARG A 692 3.85 32.88 -23.20
C ARG A 692 2.97 31.64 -23.43
N PRO A 693 3.51 30.42 -23.27
CA PRO A 693 2.70 29.21 -23.37
C PRO A 693 1.64 29.23 -22.26
N PRO A 694 0.36 28.94 -22.56
CA PRO A 694 -0.72 29.08 -21.61
C PRO A 694 -0.61 28.08 -20.44
N VAL A 695 0.18 27.01 -20.59
CA VAL A 695 0.49 26.02 -19.53
C VAL A 695 1.55 26.49 -18.53
N LEU A 696 2.21 27.62 -18.76
CA LEU A 696 3.29 28.11 -17.89
C LEU A 696 2.84 28.31 -16.44
N MET A 697 1.71 29.02 -16.24
CA MET A 697 1.21 29.31 -14.90
C MET A 697 0.79 28.04 -14.14
N PRO A 698 0.01 27.11 -14.74
CA PRO A 698 -0.28 25.82 -14.10
C PRO A 698 1.00 25.04 -13.73
N ILE A 699 1.97 24.93 -14.64
CA ILE A 699 3.20 24.17 -14.39
C ILE A 699 4.05 24.84 -13.29
N ALA A 700 4.16 26.17 -13.31
CA ALA A 700 4.86 26.91 -12.26
C ALA A 700 4.18 26.74 -10.89
N ALA A 701 2.84 26.74 -10.85
CA ALA A 701 2.09 26.47 -9.62
C ALA A 701 2.30 25.04 -9.11
N ILE A 702 2.28 24.03 -10.00
CA ILE A 702 2.58 22.63 -9.65
C ILE A 702 3.99 22.53 -9.04
N ALA A 703 5.00 23.10 -9.70
CA ALA A 703 6.37 23.08 -9.22
C ALA A 703 6.52 23.81 -7.88
N GLY A 704 5.93 25.00 -7.74
CA GLY A 704 5.99 25.80 -6.51
C GLY A 704 5.30 25.12 -5.33
N LEU A 705 4.08 24.60 -5.52
CA LEU A 705 3.35 23.86 -4.48
C LEU A 705 4.08 22.57 -4.10
N SER A 706 4.54 21.79 -5.08
CA SER A 706 5.27 20.54 -4.82
C SER A 706 6.57 20.79 -4.06
N LEU A 707 7.31 21.84 -4.41
CA LEU A 707 8.53 22.22 -3.70
C LEU A 707 8.23 22.69 -2.27
N LEU A 708 7.16 23.48 -2.08
CA LEU A 708 6.70 23.88 -0.76
C LEU A 708 6.39 22.66 0.12
N TYR A 709 5.71 21.66 -0.44
CA TYR A 709 5.44 20.39 0.26
C TYR A 709 6.71 19.65 0.63
N VAL A 710 7.62 19.43 -0.33
CA VAL A 710 8.87 18.71 -0.07
C VAL A 710 9.68 19.37 1.04
N LEU A 711 9.79 20.70 1.04
CA LEU A 711 10.59 21.44 2.02
C LEU A 711 9.96 21.48 3.41
N ASN A 712 8.63 21.39 3.52
CA ASN A 712 7.91 21.59 4.79
C ASN A 712 7.11 20.36 5.24
N PHE A 713 7.30 19.19 4.62
CA PHE A 713 6.46 18.01 4.87
C PHE A 713 6.49 17.56 6.33
N GLU A 714 7.64 17.58 7.00
CA GLU A 714 7.75 17.17 8.42
C GLU A 714 6.92 18.10 9.33
N ALA A 715 6.96 19.40 9.10
CA ALA A 715 6.19 20.38 9.87
C ALA A 715 4.68 20.29 9.58
N ILE A 716 4.31 20.20 8.29
CA ILE A 716 2.91 20.05 7.86
C ILE A 716 2.35 18.73 8.40
N GLY A 717 3.08 17.63 8.21
CA GLY A 717 2.70 16.30 8.67
C GLY A 717 2.53 16.24 10.18
N GLY A 718 3.49 16.78 10.95
CA GLY A 718 3.39 16.84 12.41
C GLY A 718 2.17 17.65 12.89
N PHE A 719 1.89 18.81 12.27
CA PHE A 719 0.71 19.61 12.59
C PHE A 719 -0.58 18.86 12.27
N VAL A 720 -0.67 18.24 11.09
CA VAL A 720 -1.89 17.50 10.68
C VAL A 720 -2.08 16.28 11.57
N LEU A 721 -1.03 15.54 11.92
CA LEU A 721 -1.08 14.38 12.81
C LEU A 721 -1.64 14.73 14.20
N GLY A 722 -1.35 15.92 14.72
CA GLY A 722 -1.89 16.41 15.98
C GLY A 722 -3.39 16.77 15.96
N LEU A 723 -4.04 16.75 14.79
CA LEU A 723 -5.47 17.02 14.67
C LEU A 723 -6.30 15.76 14.92
N GLY A 724 -7.53 15.95 15.41
CA GLY A 724 -8.52 14.88 15.47
C GLY A 724 -8.86 14.32 14.08
N LEU A 725 -9.49 13.15 14.05
CA LEU A 725 -9.78 12.39 12.81
C LEU A 725 -10.37 13.26 11.70
N VAL A 726 -11.44 14.02 11.99
CA VAL A 726 -12.10 14.88 10.99
C VAL A 726 -11.18 15.97 10.46
N GLY A 727 -10.37 16.59 11.33
CA GLY A 727 -9.41 17.61 10.95
C GLY A 727 -8.34 17.08 10.00
N ARG A 728 -7.88 15.83 10.21
CA ARG A 728 -6.91 15.16 9.34
C ARG A 728 -7.43 14.96 7.93
N TYR A 729 -8.66 14.47 7.78
CA TYR A 729 -9.29 14.29 6.47
C TYR A 729 -9.51 15.63 5.76
N LEU A 730 -10.12 16.62 6.44
CA LEU A 730 -10.42 17.92 5.84
C LEU A 730 -9.16 18.68 5.41
N LEU A 731 -8.14 18.72 6.27
CA LEU A 731 -6.90 19.41 5.95
C LEU A 731 -6.12 18.67 4.86
N SER A 732 -6.17 17.33 4.81
CA SER A 732 -5.58 16.56 3.70
C SER A 732 -6.22 16.92 2.37
N VAL A 733 -7.56 17.01 2.31
CA VAL A 733 -8.28 17.45 1.11
C VAL A 733 -7.88 18.88 0.73
N LEU A 734 -7.82 19.80 1.70
CA LEU A 734 -7.45 21.20 1.46
C LEU A 734 -6.02 21.35 0.94
N LEU A 735 -5.09 20.51 1.41
CA LEU A 735 -3.70 20.49 0.98
C LEU A 735 -3.56 19.95 -0.46
N ILE A 736 -4.26 18.88 -0.78
CA ILE A 736 -4.14 18.20 -2.08
C ILE A 736 -4.90 18.94 -3.19
N ALA A 737 -6.05 19.53 -2.88
CA ALA A 737 -6.95 20.09 -3.88
C ALA A 737 -6.33 21.19 -4.78
N PRO A 738 -5.57 22.18 -4.26
CA PRO A 738 -4.91 23.18 -5.11
C PRO A 738 -3.92 22.56 -6.10
N LEU A 739 -3.15 21.57 -5.65
CA LEU A 739 -2.18 20.87 -6.48
C LEU A 739 -2.90 20.05 -7.57
N GLY A 740 -3.92 19.27 -7.20
CA GLY A 740 -4.73 18.50 -8.15
C GLY A 740 -5.44 19.41 -9.18
N PHE A 741 -5.96 20.55 -8.75
CA PHE A 741 -6.56 21.55 -9.63
C PHE A 741 -5.59 22.05 -10.70
N CYS A 742 -4.36 22.40 -10.32
CA CYS A 742 -3.34 22.81 -11.28
C CYS A 742 -2.90 21.64 -12.19
N MET A 743 -2.72 20.43 -11.65
CA MET A 743 -2.34 19.24 -12.41
C MET A 743 -3.37 18.82 -13.46
N GLY A 744 -4.66 19.14 -13.25
CA GLY A 744 -5.73 18.87 -14.21
C GLY A 744 -5.75 19.77 -15.46
N MET A 745 -4.91 20.80 -15.54
CA MET A 745 -4.95 21.79 -16.64
C MET A 745 -4.05 21.49 -17.85
N PRO A 746 -2.76 21.05 -17.71
CA PRO A 746 -1.84 20.96 -18.85
C PRO A 746 -2.34 20.04 -19.97
N PHE A 747 -2.88 18.87 -19.61
CA PHE A 747 -3.36 17.88 -20.58
C PHE A 747 -4.51 18.39 -21.47
N PRO A 748 -5.65 18.88 -20.94
CA PRO A 748 -6.74 19.39 -21.78
C PRO A 748 -6.34 20.65 -22.58
N MET A 749 -5.42 21.48 -22.07
CA MET A 749 -4.94 22.66 -22.79
C MET A 749 -4.11 22.27 -24.02
N ALA A 750 -3.23 21.27 -23.91
CA ALA A 750 -2.48 20.76 -25.04
C ALA A 750 -3.39 20.05 -26.05
N LEU A 751 -4.38 19.30 -25.58
CA LEU A 751 -5.35 18.62 -26.44
C LEU A 751 -6.22 19.60 -27.23
N ALA A 752 -6.69 20.67 -26.58
CA ALA A 752 -7.45 21.74 -27.25
C ALA A 752 -6.62 22.40 -28.35
N ARG A 753 -5.32 22.62 -28.12
CA ARG A 753 -4.41 23.17 -29.14
C ARG A 753 -4.19 22.19 -30.30
N LEU A 754 -3.94 20.91 -30.01
CA LEU A 754 -3.81 19.86 -31.03
C LEU A 754 -5.09 19.71 -31.87
N SER A 755 -6.27 19.91 -31.28
CA SER A 755 -7.53 19.83 -32.02
C SER A 755 -7.67 20.91 -33.09
N GLN A 756 -7.02 22.06 -32.91
CA GLN A 756 -7.03 23.16 -33.87
C GLN A 756 -5.94 23.00 -34.95
N THR A 757 -4.79 22.42 -34.60
CA THR A 757 -3.61 22.39 -35.50
C THR A 757 -3.39 21.05 -36.18
N ALA A 758 -3.56 19.94 -35.46
CA ALA A 758 -3.26 18.59 -35.93
C ALA A 758 -4.19 17.56 -35.27
N PRO A 759 -5.50 17.55 -35.61
CA PRO A 759 -6.49 16.66 -34.99
C PRO A 759 -6.19 15.17 -35.23
N ALA A 760 -5.40 14.85 -36.27
CA ALA A 760 -4.87 13.53 -36.56
C ALA A 760 -3.98 12.95 -35.43
N LEU A 761 -3.30 13.81 -34.67
CA LEU A 761 -2.34 13.41 -33.62
C LEU A 761 -2.97 13.19 -32.24
N ILE A 762 -4.25 13.53 -32.06
CA ILE A 762 -4.98 13.36 -30.79
C ILE A 762 -4.93 11.92 -30.25
N PRO A 763 -5.19 10.88 -31.07
CA PRO A 763 -5.17 9.51 -30.57
C PRO A 763 -3.76 9.05 -30.21
N TRP A 764 -2.75 9.60 -30.90
CA TRP A 764 -1.34 9.31 -30.64
C TRP A 764 -0.89 9.92 -29.31
N ALA A 765 -1.23 11.19 -29.07
CA ALA A 765 -1.02 11.86 -27.79
C ALA A 765 -1.68 11.12 -26.61
N TRP A 766 -2.93 10.67 -26.80
CA TRP A 766 -3.64 9.88 -25.78
C TRP A 766 -2.97 8.54 -25.50
N GLY A 767 -2.57 7.81 -26.55
CA GLY A 767 -1.89 6.52 -26.41
C GLY A 767 -0.51 6.62 -25.75
N ILE A 768 0.28 7.63 -26.10
CA ILE A 768 1.60 7.86 -25.49
C ILE A 768 1.45 8.21 -24.00
N ASN A 769 0.49 9.07 -23.65
CA ASN A 769 0.19 9.35 -22.25
C ASN A 769 -0.26 8.08 -21.51
N GLY A 770 -1.08 7.24 -22.13
CA GLY A 770 -1.48 5.94 -21.59
C GLY A 770 -0.28 5.01 -21.35
N CYS A 771 0.62 4.87 -22.32
CA CYS A 771 1.85 4.08 -22.21
C CYS A 771 2.73 4.57 -21.05
N ALA A 772 2.96 5.89 -20.97
CA ALA A 772 3.68 6.49 -19.86
C ALA A 772 3.02 6.17 -18.51
N SER A 773 1.69 6.27 -18.46
CA SER A 773 0.92 6.08 -17.23
C SER A 773 1.06 4.65 -16.67
N VAL A 774 0.95 3.65 -17.55
CA VAL A 774 1.12 2.24 -17.20
C VAL A 774 2.50 1.96 -16.58
N ILE A 775 3.55 2.54 -17.19
CA ILE A 775 4.93 2.40 -16.74
C ILE A 775 5.14 3.15 -15.42
N SER A 776 4.62 4.37 -15.28
CA SER A 776 4.83 5.19 -14.08
C SER A 776 4.30 4.57 -12.80
N ALA A 777 3.19 3.84 -12.85
CA ALA A 777 2.58 3.27 -11.64
C ALA A 777 3.56 2.36 -10.87
N ILE A 778 4.33 1.54 -11.61
CA ILE A 778 5.31 0.62 -11.02
C ILE A 778 6.66 1.32 -10.83
N LEU A 779 7.07 2.16 -11.79
CA LEU A 779 8.35 2.87 -11.74
C LEU A 779 8.41 3.87 -10.57
N ALA A 780 7.30 4.54 -10.24
CA ALA A 780 7.21 5.45 -9.10
C ALA A 780 7.56 4.73 -7.79
N THR A 781 6.98 3.55 -7.55
CA THR A 781 7.26 2.74 -6.36
C THR A 781 8.72 2.33 -6.29
N LEU A 782 9.32 1.89 -7.41
CA LEU A 782 10.75 1.53 -7.45
C LEU A 782 11.66 2.72 -7.13
N ILE A 783 11.35 3.90 -7.67
CA ILE A 783 12.10 5.12 -7.40
C ILE A 783 11.92 5.55 -5.94
N ALA A 784 10.70 5.50 -5.40
CA ALA A 784 10.42 5.81 -4.01
C ALA A 784 11.18 4.89 -3.05
N MET A 785 11.22 3.58 -3.36
CA MET A 785 11.95 2.60 -2.56
C MET A 785 13.46 2.81 -2.57
N GLN A 786 14.05 3.21 -3.71
CA GLN A 786 15.49 3.34 -3.85
C GLN A 786 15.99 4.72 -3.39
N PHE A 787 15.28 5.79 -3.77
CA PHE A 787 15.73 7.18 -3.64
C PHE A 787 14.85 8.04 -2.71
N GLY A 788 13.71 7.54 -2.24
CA GLY A 788 12.77 8.27 -1.39
C GLY A 788 11.72 9.07 -2.15
N PHE A 789 10.67 9.49 -1.45
CA PHE A 789 9.56 10.26 -2.03
C PHE A 789 9.98 11.65 -2.50
N THR A 790 10.96 12.27 -1.83
CA THR A 790 11.48 13.58 -2.23
C THR A 790 12.12 13.53 -3.62
N ALA A 791 12.95 12.52 -3.88
CA ALA A 791 13.55 12.32 -5.20
C ALA A 791 12.50 12.09 -6.29
N LEU A 792 11.45 11.30 -5.98
CA LEU A 792 10.34 11.04 -6.89
C LEU A 792 9.59 12.34 -7.27
N ILE A 793 9.26 13.18 -6.28
CA ILE A 793 8.58 14.47 -6.54
C ILE A 793 9.50 15.41 -7.34
N MET A 794 10.79 15.49 -7.00
CA MET A 794 11.75 16.33 -7.74
C MET A 794 11.89 15.90 -9.20
N LEU A 795 11.90 14.59 -9.46
CA LEU A 795 11.89 14.04 -10.81
C LEU A 795 10.60 14.40 -11.57
N ALA A 796 9.45 14.34 -10.90
CA ALA A 796 8.18 14.75 -11.48
C ALA A 796 8.15 16.26 -11.83
N ILE A 797 8.69 17.12 -10.97
CA ILE A 797 8.86 18.55 -11.26
C ILE A 797 9.75 18.74 -12.49
N GLY A 798 10.84 17.97 -12.60
CA GLY A 798 11.71 17.93 -13.78
C GLY A 798 10.95 17.56 -15.06
N PHE A 799 10.10 16.54 -15.01
CA PHE A 799 9.26 16.13 -16.14
C PHE A 799 8.21 17.19 -16.51
N TYR A 800 7.58 17.86 -15.54
CA TYR A 800 6.71 19.00 -15.82
C TYR A 800 7.47 20.17 -16.47
N GLY A 801 8.71 20.43 -16.06
CA GLY A 801 9.60 21.42 -16.69
C GLY A 801 9.96 21.06 -18.13
N LEU A 802 10.28 19.79 -18.40
CA LEU A 802 10.50 19.28 -19.75
C LEU A 802 9.22 19.37 -20.60
N ALA A 803 8.06 19.05 -20.05
CA ALA A 803 6.78 19.23 -20.71
C ALA A 803 6.52 20.71 -21.04
N LEU A 804 6.87 21.65 -20.16
CA LEU A 804 6.76 23.08 -20.47
C LEU A 804 7.63 23.48 -21.67
N TRP A 805 8.86 22.96 -21.76
CA TRP A 805 9.77 23.24 -22.88
C TRP A 805 9.29 22.61 -24.19
N CYS A 806 8.84 21.36 -24.13
CA CYS A 806 8.29 20.63 -25.27
C CYS A 806 6.83 21.00 -25.60
N PHE A 807 6.23 21.96 -24.88
CA PHE A 807 4.86 22.38 -25.15
C PHE A 807 4.74 22.73 -26.62
N PRO A 808 3.74 22.21 -27.36
CA PRO A 808 3.67 22.33 -28.81
C PRO A 808 3.59 23.80 -29.27
N THR A 809 4.76 24.42 -29.43
CA THR A 809 5.02 25.70 -30.06
C THR A 809 5.14 25.43 -31.56
N LEU A 810 4.01 25.08 -32.17
CA LEU A 810 3.91 25.12 -33.62
C LEU A 810 4.10 26.59 -34.03
N ALA A 811 5.27 26.89 -34.60
CA ALA A 811 5.51 28.12 -35.34
C ALA A 811 4.38 28.29 -36.38
N ARG A 812 3.96 29.54 -36.58
CA ARG A 812 2.94 29.92 -37.56
C ARG A 812 3.27 29.42 -38.95
#